data_AF-A0A6N4WW48-F1
#
_entry.id   AF-A0A6N4WW48-F1
#
_cell.length_a   1.000
_cell.length_b   1.000
_cell.length_c   1.000
_cell.angle_alpha   90.00
_cell.angle_beta   90.00
_cell.angle_gamma   90.00
#
_symmetry.space_group_name_H-M   'P 1'
#
loop_
_entity.id
_entity.type
_entity.pdbx_description
1 polymer ?
#
loop_
_entity_poly.entity_id
_entity_poly.type
_entity_poly.pdbx_seq_one_letter_code
_entity_poly.pdbx_strand_id
1 'polypeptide(L)'
;MRYHFPVLFSLAALVASAQANEPLTGLWVGEVVLDQVNEVTVPLDANNTPRAPDPRATTSTYDAASLRLILHVDSEGKTRLLKHVVVAARDEVTVDNDADVVLITDPLLYSSIGGQRASRISSATFDFADPIATAALETLVDDLAASAATIANVASLDVTAVENAALNAANLVVQNEADADARFIDFYTTNLTPGKVDDIAVGGTGSGPYTTATTEANALETGSFVKDTRGQEMLAAIHNAASAAVGDDAKKRAAKLAAASFIEEDDGYNQFLASETMRAMVDGVAQDLVGSFNLVDVVDYSPIVFETIITSAAHGLTTGDSITVANSAAIYNGAMPVEVIDADTFSISVPFESRVAAEDYWTGDAVGGGAVGSFASGGATVTQITATDHGLSAGDIIEITDSDPSYNGLHTVTVVDDDNFTIPVVYADRVIVGDNWAGPVSPITNYATGPIFVNAELASDVSLSSTNSLYIFESGLPLYNQRHDNIIAIDSRNLVLDLLFDTNTSNPTFKGQVAVIPNRADLESATNTPSADAKNAALLVNVSNYESSVGQPEIGSRSSDAVDAILVSMVDFVEAQNELPVAGDLASVGFATLDDPILVARFAQPTKSPSDAYQEFIASDEYLNAPEIAAEAAAIAAVNEAGELLANEASIRDKAKAAALTALRVPYATAARVSMNEQPVSGTFALGSTDLTTTLTLPASHPTNPFRHRRHPDHTVGLDITRVIDLTLDTEPDTFRQTGYGVFVVSGTYTEEIFGLHKNLGPDSDIGLRVSGSFTLNRVSTVDTLNAF
;
A
#
# COMPACT_ATOMS: atom_id res chain seq x y z
N MET A 1 -11.98 -36.12 -33.68
CA MET A 1 -10.94 -35.86 -32.66
C MET A 1 -11.09 -34.38 -32.32
N ARG A 2 -11.76 -33.90 -31.27
CA ARG A 2 -11.74 -34.18 -29.83
C ARG A 2 -10.35 -34.05 -29.19
N TYR A 3 -10.00 -32.81 -28.86
CA TYR A 3 -9.17 -32.39 -27.72
C TYR A 3 -9.88 -31.15 -27.15
N HIS A 4 -10.83 -31.26 -26.21
CA HIS A 4 -10.66 -31.20 -24.74
C HIS A 4 -9.85 -29.99 -24.24
N PHE A 5 -10.50 -28.82 -24.18
CA PHE A 5 -10.22 -27.77 -23.19
C PHE A 5 -11.05 -28.09 -21.93
N PRO A 6 -10.45 -28.33 -20.75
CA PRO A 6 -11.21 -28.50 -19.53
C PRO A 6 -11.48 -27.16 -18.83
N VAL A 7 -12.76 -26.95 -18.53
CA VAL A 7 -13.29 -26.41 -17.26
C VAL A 7 -13.05 -24.92 -16.99
N LEU A 8 -13.90 -24.09 -17.61
CA LEU A 8 -14.50 -22.92 -16.98
C LEU A 8 -15.47 -23.41 -15.90
N PHE A 9 -15.04 -23.47 -14.64
CA PHE A 9 -15.95 -23.51 -13.49
C PHE A 9 -15.44 -22.55 -12.42
N SER A 10 -16.25 -21.51 -12.19
CA SER A 10 -16.45 -20.85 -10.91
C SER A 10 -15.33 -19.95 -10.35
N LEU A 11 -15.03 -18.84 -11.05
CA LEU A 11 -14.48 -17.64 -10.39
C LEU A 11 -15.58 -16.76 -9.77
N ALA A 12 -16.82 -16.81 -10.29
CA ALA A 12 -17.92 -15.95 -9.82
C ALA A 12 -18.43 -16.26 -8.40
N ALA A 13 -18.27 -17.49 -7.89
CA ALA A 13 -18.72 -17.85 -6.54
C ALA A 13 -17.66 -17.56 -5.44
N LEU A 14 -16.40 -17.36 -5.81
CA LEU A 14 -15.33 -17.01 -4.85
C LEU A 14 -15.23 -15.49 -4.63
N VAL A 15 -15.69 -14.70 -5.61
CA VAL A 15 -15.74 -13.22 -5.52
C VAL A 15 -16.95 -12.75 -4.68
N ALA A 16 -18.05 -13.49 -4.69
CA ALA A 16 -19.24 -13.17 -3.88
C ALA A 16 -19.03 -13.39 -2.36
N SER A 17 -18.14 -14.30 -1.96
CA SER A 17 -17.77 -14.51 -0.55
C SER A 17 -16.73 -13.52 -0.03
N ALA A 18 -15.99 -12.84 -0.90
CA ALA A 18 -15.05 -11.79 -0.50
C ALA A 18 -15.77 -10.45 -0.27
N GLN A 19 -16.80 -10.11 -1.06
CA GLN A 19 -17.58 -8.88 -0.89
C GLN A 19 -18.40 -8.78 0.40
N ALA A 20 -18.69 -9.89 1.09
CA ALA A 20 -19.49 -9.88 2.32
C ALA A 20 -18.73 -9.34 3.54
N ASN A 21 -17.42 -9.09 3.42
CA ASN A 21 -16.56 -8.70 4.53
C ASN A 21 -15.72 -7.45 4.25
N GLU A 22 -15.90 -6.81 3.09
CA GLU A 22 -15.21 -5.55 2.78
C GLU A 22 -15.88 -4.40 3.53
N PRO A 23 -15.11 -3.55 4.23
CA PRO A 23 -15.68 -2.40 4.88
C PRO A 23 -16.39 -1.48 3.88
N LEU A 24 -17.58 -1.03 4.25
CA LEU A 24 -18.33 -0.07 3.44
C LEU A 24 -17.80 1.34 3.70
N THR A 25 -16.62 1.64 3.14
CA THR A 25 -15.88 2.89 3.35
C THR A 25 -16.69 4.14 2.97
N GLY A 26 -16.29 5.32 3.43
CA GLY A 26 -16.89 6.59 3.04
C GLY A 26 -17.85 7.23 4.05
N LEU A 27 -18.49 8.32 3.63
CA LEU A 27 -19.48 9.06 4.41
C LEU A 27 -20.88 8.48 4.20
N TRP A 28 -21.54 8.09 5.28
CA TRP A 28 -22.90 7.56 5.32
C TRP A 28 -23.83 8.49 6.09
N VAL A 29 -24.95 8.86 5.47
CA VAL A 29 -25.93 9.77 6.07
C VAL A 29 -27.32 9.20 5.90
N GLY A 30 -28.10 9.23 6.97
CA GLY A 30 -29.49 8.86 6.90
C GLY A 30 -30.22 9.05 8.21
N GLU A 31 -31.23 8.22 8.43
CA GLU A 31 -32.21 8.42 9.49
C GLU A 31 -32.50 7.11 10.22
N VAL A 32 -32.60 7.21 11.54
CA VAL A 32 -33.14 6.20 12.44
C VAL A 32 -34.59 6.58 12.72
N VAL A 33 -35.51 5.65 12.55
CA VAL A 33 -36.93 5.78 12.91
C VAL A 33 -37.18 4.95 14.16
N LEU A 34 -37.17 5.60 15.32
CA LEU A 34 -37.47 4.99 16.60
C LEU A 34 -38.99 4.80 16.76
N ASP A 35 -39.43 3.55 16.81
CA ASP A 35 -40.85 3.18 16.92
C ASP A 35 -41.12 2.24 18.11
N GLN A 36 -40.12 1.98 18.96
CA GLN A 36 -40.27 1.21 20.18
C GLN A 36 -39.55 1.81 21.38
N VAL A 37 -40.16 1.67 22.57
CA VAL A 37 -39.61 2.11 23.87
C VAL A 37 -40.01 1.14 24.98
N ASN A 38 -39.19 0.94 26.02
CA ASN A 38 -39.61 0.17 27.18
C ASN A 38 -40.64 0.92 28.06
N GLU A 39 -41.65 0.20 28.54
CA GLU A 39 -42.69 0.79 29.40
C GLU A 39 -42.21 0.93 30.84
N VAL A 40 -42.28 2.16 31.38
CA VAL A 40 -41.90 2.47 32.76
C VAL A 40 -43.10 2.50 33.72
N THR A 41 -44.32 2.60 33.18
CA THR A 41 -45.56 2.62 33.98
C THR A 41 -46.13 1.23 34.13
N VAL A 42 -46.79 0.94 35.25
CA VAL A 42 -47.53 -0.33 35.45
C VAL A 42 -48.94 -0.18 34.87
N PRO A 43 -49.24 -0.68 33.65
CA PRO A 43 -50.59 -0.65 33.13
C PRO A 43 -51.49 -1.63 33.90
N LEU A 44 -52.78 -1.39 33.78
CA LEU A 44 -53.80 -2.32 34.22
C LEU A 44 -54.06 -3.33 33.10
N ASP A 45 -54.09 -4.63 33.41
CA ASP A 45 -54.49 -5.66 32.46
C ASP A 45 -56.00 -5.60 32.16
N ALA A 46 -56.48 -6.47 31.26
CA ALA A 46 -57.91 -6.55 30.88
C ALA A 46 -58.87 -6.80 32.06
N ASN A 47 -58.35 -7.17 33.24
CA ASN A 47 -59.11 -7.38 34.47
C ASN A 47 -58.89 -6.26 35.51
N ASN A 48 -58.34 -5.12 35.11
CA ASN A 48 -57.92 -4.03 36.00
C ASN A 48 -56.87 -4.43 37.04
N THR A 49 -56.02 -5.42 36.74
CA THR A 49 -54.92 -5.82 37.63
C THR A 49 -53.63 -5.12 37.20
N PRO A 50 -52.94 -4.39 38.09
CA PRO A 50 -51.63 -3.83 37.78
C PRO A 50 -50.65 -4.95 37.41
N ARG A 51 -50.18 -4.98 36.16
CA ARG A 51 -49.15 -5.91 35.70
C ARG A 51 -47.98 -5.09 35.16
N ALA A 52 -46.86 -5.13 35.87
CA ALA A 52 -45.65 -4.47 35.39
C ALA A 52 -45.20 -5.16 34.09
N PRO A 53 -45.01 -4.42 32.98
CA PRO A 53 -44.38 -4.95 31.78
C PRO A 53 -42.95 -5.38 32.12
N ASP A 54 -42.35 -6.30 31.36
CA ASP A 54 -40.92 -6.54 31.51
C ASP A 54 -40.18 -5.28 31.03
N PRO A 55 -39.52 -4.54 31.92
CA PRO A 55 -38.91 -3.28 31.55
C PRO A 55 -37.65 -3.44 30.69
N ARG A 56 -37.19 -4.68 30.45
CA ARG A 56 -36.13 -4.97 29.46
C ARG A 56 -36.66 -5.13 28.04
N ALA A 57 -37.97 -5.29 27.87
CA ALA A 57 -38.60 -5.42 26.57
C ALA A 57 -39.15 -4.07 26.10
N THR A 58 -38.86 -3.71 24.85
CA THR A 58 -39.45 -2.55 24.18
C THR A 58 -40.86 -2.88 23.66
N THR A 59 -41.76 -1.90 23.66
CA THR A 59 -43.09 -1.98 23.04
C THR A 59 -43.27 -0.85 22.05
N SER A 60 -44.19 -1.02 21.09
CA SER A 60 -44.41 -0.03 20.03
C SER A 60 -44.91 1.31 20.58
N THR A 61 -44.32 2.40 20.10
CA THR A 61 -44.77 3.76 20.41
C THR A 61 -46.04 4.11 19.62
N TYR A 62 -46.76 5.13 20.08
CA TYR A 62 -47.91 5.65 19.33
C TYR A 62 -47.51 6.35 18.03
N ASP A 63 -46.37 7.04 18.06
CA ASP A 63 -45.78 7.76 16.94
C ASP A 63 -44.26 7.56 16.95
N ALA A 64 -43.62 7.69 15.79
CA ALA A 64 -42.19 7.46 15.65
C ALA A 64 -41.39 8.75 15.85
N ALA A 65 -40.17 8.61 16.38
CA ALA A 65 -39.20 9.70 16.47
C ALA A 65 -38.05 9.47 15.48
N SER A 66 -37.76 10.49 14.68
CA SER A 66 -36.71 10.44 13.66
C SER A 66 -35.41 11.07 14.16
N LEU A 67 -34.29 10.37 14.02
CA LEU A 67 -32.95 10.83 14.40
C LEU A 67 -32.02 10.77 13.19
N ARG A 68 -31.25 11.84 12.92
CA ARG A 68 -30.23 11.79 11.88
C ARG A 68 -29.00 11.05 12.36
N LEU A 69 -28.56 10.06 11.60
CA LEU A 69 -27.33 9.31 11.81
C LEU A 69 -26.31 9.69 10.74
N ILE A 70 -25.09 10.01 11.17
CA ILE A 70 -23.95 10.38 10.32
C ILE A 70 -22.78 9.49 10.74
N LEU A 71 -22.34 8.62 9.84
CA LEU A 71 -21.21 7.73 10.07
C LEU A 71 -20.14 7.99 9.01
N HIS A 72 -18.88 7.91 9.40
CA HIS A 72 -17.76 7.84 8.48
C HIS A 72 -17.00 6.54 8.71
N VAL A 73 -16.63 5.87 7.61
CA VAL A 73 -15.89 4.61 7.62
C VAL A 73 -14.61 4.84 6.82
N ASP A 74 -13.44 4.71 7.44
CA ASP A 74 -12.17 4.85 6.70
C ASP A 74 -11.85 3.59 5.88
N SER A 75 -10.73 3.62 5.15
CA SER A 75 -10.28 2.53 4.27
C SER A 75 -10.06 1.19 4.98
N GLU A 76 -9.99 1.22 6.30
CA GLU A 76 -9.72 0.05 7.14
C GLU A 76 -10.99 -0.47 7.83
N GLY A 77 -12.11 0.21 7.63
CA GLY A 77 -13.39 -0.14 8.20
C GLY A 77 -13.66 0.39 9.59
N LYS A 78 -12.80 1.27 10.11
CA LYS A 78 -13.02 1.90 11.40
C LYS A 78 -14.11 2.95 11.25
N THR A 79 -15.13 2.78 12.07
CA THR A 79 -16.36 3.55 11.99
C THR A 79 -16.39 4.62 13.05
N ARG A 80 -16.81 5.83 12.65
CA ARG A 80 -16.93 6.98 13.54
C ARG A 80 -18.32 7.57 13.43
N LEU A 81 -18.98 7.77 14.57
CA LEU A 81 -20.21 8.53 14.67
C LEU A 81 -19.87 10.02 14.72
N LEU A 82 -20.46 10.80 13.81
CA LEU A 82 -20.16 12.23 13.67
C LEU A 82 -21.31 13.09 14.18
N LYS A 83 -20.98 14.19 14.88
CA LYS A 83 -21.97 15.24 15.21
C LYS A 83 -22.35 16.04 13.98
N HIS A 84 -21.35 16.33 13.15
CA HIS A 84 -21.49 17.06 11.90
C HIS A 84 -20.31 16.75 10.97
N VAL A 85 -20.52 17.03 9.70
CA VAL A 85 -19.49 17.00 8.67
C VAL A 85 -19.78 18.11 7.68
N VAL A 86 -18.74 18.79 7.23
CA VAL A 86 -18.80 19.68 6.07
C VAL A 86 -18.26 18.91 4.88
N VAL A 87 -19.06 18.84 3.82
CA VAL A 87 -18.64 18.35 2.50
C VAL A 87 -18.32 19.57 1.66
N ALA A 88 -17.05 19.72 1.25
CA ALA A 88 -16.57 20.84 0.46
C ALA A 88 -15.85 20.32 -0.78
N ALA A 89 -16.00 21.00 -1.92
CA ALA A 89 -15.16 20.73 -3.10
C ALA A 89 -13.68 20.99 -2.78
N ARG A 90 -12.78 20.31 -3.51
CA ARG A 90 -11.33 20.57 -3.55
C ARG A 90 -10.93 21.60 -4.61
N ASP A 91 -11.62 21.67 -5.75
CA ASP A 91 -11.43 22.69 -6.78
C ASP A 91 -12.78 23.20 -7.34
N GLU A 92 -12.77 24.40 -7.93
CA GLU A 92 -13.94 25.08 -8.50
C GLU A 92 -14.44 24.43 -9.81
N VAL A 93 -13.60 23.59 -10.46
CA VAL A 93 -13.81 23.13 -11.85
C VAL A 93 -14.37 21.70 -11.96
N THR A 94 -14.23 20.83 -10.96
CA THR A 94 -14.67 19.42 -11.01
C THR A 94 -15.67 19.11 -9.89
N VAL A 95 -16.97 19.19 -10.21
CA VAL A 95 -18.07 18.98 -9.24
C VAL A 95 -18.79 17.64 -9.45
N ASP A 96 -18.34 16.84 -10.43
CA ASP A 96 -19.07 15.64 -10.89
C ASP A 96 -18.41 14.29 -10.46
N ASN A 97 -17.30 14.31 -9.71
CA ASN A 97 -16.62 13.11 -9.17
C ASN A 97 -16.48 13.18 -7.63
N ASP A 98 -16.83 12.08 -6.94
CA ASP A 98 -16.63 11.94 -5.49
C ASP A 98 -15.15 12.06 -5.05
N ALA A 99 -14.22 11.92 -6.01
CA ALA A 99 -12.77 12.02 -5.79
C ALA A 99 -12.29 13.46 -5.47
N ASP A 100 -13.09 14.49 -5.76
CA ASP A 100 -12.74 15.90 -5.51
C ASP A 100 -13.48 16.48 -4.28
N VAL A 101 -13.96 15.55 -3.43
CA VAL A 101 -14.45 15.63 -2.06
C VAL A 101 -13.45 16.03 -0.95
N VAL A 102 -13.71 17.01 -0.07
CA VAL A 102 -13.14 17.01 1.30
C VAL A 102 -14.25 16.87 2.34
N LEU A 103 -14.01 16.03 3.34
CA LEU A 103 -14.85 15.87 4.51
C LEU A 103 -14.20 16.53 5.72
N ILE A 104 -14.86 17.52 6.33
CA ILE A 104 -14.29 18.29 7.44
C ILE A 104 -15.19 18.18 8.68
N THR A 105 -14.62 17.66 9.76
CA THR A 105 -15.29 17.54 11.08
C THR A 105 -14.84 18.65 12.02
N ASP A 106 -13.61 19.15 11.90
CA ASP A 106 -13.08 20.24 12.72
C ASP A 106 -13.40 21.63 12.12
N PRO A 107 -14.20 22.47 12.80
CA PRO A 107 -14.47 23.84 12.38
C PRO A 107 -13.24 24.75 12.23
N LEU A 108 -12.13 24.46 12.91
CA LEU A 108 -10.89 25.26 12.79
C LEU A 108 -10.27 25.16 11.40
N LEU A 109 -10.57 24.09 10.67
CA LEU A 109 -10.07 23.85 9.32
C LEU A 109 -10.93 24.51 8.23
N TYR A 110 -12.01 25.21 8.58
CA TYR A 110 -12.87 25.89 7.60
C TYR A 110 -12.16 27.02 6.84
N SER A 111 -11.07 27.58 7.36
CA SER A 111 -10.28 28.56 6.59
C SER A 111 -9.48 27.93 5.45
N SER A 112 -9.25 26.62 5.48
CA SER A 112 -8.40 25.91 4.52
C SER A 112 -9.08 25.67 3.16
N ILE A 113 -10.42 25.71 3.08
CA ILE A 113 -11.18 25.45 1.84
C ILE A 113 -11.30 26.65 0.87
N GLY A 114 -10.58 27.76 1.09
CA GLY A 114 -10.43 28.81 0.07
C GLY A 114 -11.71 29.49 -0.48
N GLY A 115 -12.85 29.40 0.21
CA GLY A 115 -14.13 29.98 -0.24
C GLY A 115 -14.96 29.09 -1.18
N GLN A 116 -14.61 27.81 -1.30
CA GLN A 116 -15.30 26.83 -2.13
C GLN A 116 -16.72 26.52 -1.65
N ARG A 117 -17.54 25.91 -2.54
CA ARG A 117 -18.89 25.47 -2.19
C ARG A 117 -18.81 24.37 -1.13
N ALA A 118 -19.50 24.60 -0.02
CA ALA A 118 -19.53 23.68 1.10
C ALA A 118 -20.96 23.49 1.61
N SER A 119 -21.28 22.27 2.03
CA SER A 119 -22.54 21.91 2.69
C SER A 119 -22.25 21.30 4.06
N ARG A 120 -22.89 21.81 5.10
CA ARG A 120 -22.78 21.25 6.45
C ARG A 120 -23.96 20.33 6.74
N ILE A 121 -23.66 19.06 7.00
CA ILE A 121 -24.61 18.08 7.51
C ILE A 121 -24.41 17.98 9.02
N SER A 122 -25.48 17.97 9.80
CA SER A 122 -25.40 17.90 11.26
C SER A 122 -26.57 17.13 11.85
N SER A 123 -26.30 16.46 12.97
CA SER A 123 -27.31 15.82 13.81
C SER A 123 -27.48 16.62 15.10
N ALA A 124 -28.73 16.89 15.48
CA ALA A 124 -29.05 17.48 16.78
C ALA A 124 -29.17 16.42 17.89
N THR A 125 -29.18 15.14 17.51
CA THR A 125 -29.44 14.01 18.41
C THR A 125 -28.21 13.62 19.21
N PHE A 126 -27.04 13.73 18.61
CA PHE A 126 -25.79 13.25 19.20
C PHE A 126 -24.96 14.44 19.65
N ASP A 127 -25.01 14.69 20.95
CA ASP A 127 -24.10 15.60 21.63
C ASP A 127 -23.35 14.79 22.69
N PHE A 128 -22.03 14.88 22.66
CA PHE A 128 -21.11 14.13 23.50
C PHE A 128 -19.88 14.99 23.77
N ALA A 129 -19.46 15.10 25.02
CA ALA A 129 -18.15 15.67 25.34
C ALA A 129 -17.14 14.53 25.44
N ASP A 130 -15.86 14.86 25.49
CA ASP A 130 -14.86 13.86 25.82
C ASP A 130 -15.11 13.35 27.26
N PRO A 131 -15.51 12.07 27.45
CA PRO A 131 -15.77 11.52 28.78
C PRO A 131 -14.50 11.45 29.63
N ILE A 132 -13.34 11.32 29.00
CA ILE A 132 -12.04 11.13 29.65
C ILE A 132 -11.63 12.42 30.37
N ALA A 133 -11.97 13.59 29.81
CA ALA A 133 -11.71 14.88 30.46
C ALA A 133 -12.40 14.98 31.84
N THR A 134 -13.64 14.49 31.92
CA THR A 134 -14.38 14.47 33.20
C THR A 134 -13.87 13.35 34.11
N ALA A 135 -13.56 12.17 33.55
CA ALA A 135 -12.98 11.05 34.29
C ALA A 135 -11.63 11.42 34.94
N ALA A 136 -10.80 12.23 34.28
CA ALA A 136 -9.52 12.69 34.84
C ALA A 136 -9.69 13.49 36.14
N LEU A 137 -10.75 14.29 36.25
CA LEU A 137 -11.10 15.00 37.49
C LEU A 137 -11.74 14.07 38.52
N GLU A 138 -12.61 13.14 38.11
CA GLU A 138 -13.23 12.18 39.03
C GLU A 138 -12.20 11.26 39.69
N THR A 139 -11.30 10.65 38.90
CA THR A 139 -10.21 9.79 39.42
C THR A 139 -9.34 10.57 40.41
N LEU A 140 -8.96 11.80 40.05
CA LEU A 140 -8.21 12.70 40.93
C LEU A 140 -8.95 12.92 42.25
N VAL A 141 -10.24 13.25 42.21
CA VAL A 141 -11.07 13.50 43.39
C VAL A 141 -11.24 12.25 44.25
N ASP A 142 -11.43 11.09 43.63
CA ASP A 142 -11.62 9.81 44.34
C ASP A 142 -10.37 9.37 45.09
N ASP A 143 -9.21 9.38 44.44
CA ASP A 143 -7.93 8.99 45.05
C ASP A 143 -7.52 9.95 46.16
N LEU A 144 -7.73 11.24 45.92
CA LEU A 144 -7.51 12.30 46.90
C LEU A 144 -8.42 12.14 48.12
N ALA A 145 -9.72 11.92 47.93
CA ALA A 145 -10.67 11.76 49.03
C ALA A 145 -10.41 10.49 49.83
N ALA A 146 -10.02 9.39 49.16
CA ALA A 146 -9.61 8.15 49.82
C ALA A 146 -8.37 8.37 50.69
N SER A 147 -7.32 8.98 50.13
CA SER A 147 -6.09 9.33 50.86
C SER A 147 -6.36 10.25 52.05
N ALA A 148 -7.17 11.30 51.84
CA ALA A 148 -7.60 12.22 52.90
C ALA A 148 -8.32 11.49 54.04
N ALA A 149 -9.23 10.57 53.71
CA ALA A 149 -9.99 9.80 54.68
C ALA A 149 -9.09 8.86 55.50
N THR A 150 -8.17 8.15 54.86
CA THR A 150 -7.24 7.26 55.55
C THR A 150 -6.38 8.03 56.56
N ILE A 151 -5.89 9.23 56.21
CA ILE A 151 -5.08 10.05 57.11
C ILE A 151 -5.92 10.78 58.17
N ALA A 152 -7.14 11.21 57.86
CA ALA A 152 -8.02 11.85 58.84
C ALA A 152 -8.61 10.84 59.85
N ASN A 153 -8.65 9.56 59.51
CA ASN A 153 -9.15 8.48 60.38
C ASN A 153 -8.13 8.04 61.46
N VAL A 154 -7.37 8.99 62.03
CA VAL A 154 -6.48 8.76 63.20
C VAL A 154 -6.65 9.85 64.26
N ALA A 155 -6.23 9.55 65.50
CA ALA A 155 -6.53 10.35 66.69
C ALA A 155 -5.90 11.76 66.76
N SER A 156 -5.03 12.15 65.82
CA SER A 156 -4.41 13.49 65.77
C SER A 156 -4.74 14.20 64.47
N LEU A 157 -5.72 15.09 64.53
CA LEU A 157 -6.22 15.87 63.40
C LEU A 157 -5.27 17.03 63.09
N ASP A 158 -4.46 16.89 62.04
CA ASP A 158 -3.69 17.98 61.42
C ASP A 158 -4.14 18.13 59.97
N VAL A 159 -4.84 19.24 59.69
CA VAL A 159 -5.32 19.57 58.34
C VAL A 159 -4.18 19.57 57.33
N THR A 160 -2.99 20.05 57.72
CA THR A 160 -1.81 20.11 56.85
C THR A 160 -1.33 18.71 56.44
N ALA A 161 -1.38 17.74 57.35
CA ALA A 161 -0.97 16.37 57.06
C ALA A 161 -1.96 15.68 56.11
N VAL A 162 -3.26 15.90 56.34
CA VAL A 162 -4.34 15.39 55.47
C VAL A 162 -4.24 16.02 54.08
N GLU A 163 -4.02 17.34 54.00
CA GLU A 163 -3.87 18.08 52.75
C GLU A 163 -2.66 17.59 51.95
N ASN A 164 -1.49 17.41 52.57
CA ASN A 164 -0.31 16.89 51.86
C ASN A 164 -0.54 15.48 51.31
N ALA A 165 -1.23 14.60 52.05
CA ALA A 165 -1.53 13.25 51.59
C ALA A 165 -2.57 13.23 50.45
N ALA A 166 -3.59 14.08 50.56
CA ALA A 166 -4.58 14.33 49.53
C ALA A 166 -3.90 14.83 48.24
N LEU A 167 -3.09 15.88 48.34
CA LEU A 167 -2.37 16.50 47.23
C LEU A 167 -1.43 15.51 46.53
N ASN A 168 -0.68 14.71 47.30
CA ASN A 168 0.20 13.68 46.73
C ASN A 168 -0.58 12.64 45.91
N ALA A 169 -1.75 12.20 46.39
CA ALA A 169 -2.59 11.25 45.66
C ALA A 169 -3.12 11.86 44.34
N ALA A 170 -3.64 13.10 44.38
CA ALA A 170 -4.08 13.80 43.18
C ALA A 170 -2.96 14.01 42.15
N ASN A 171 -1.75 14.36 42.60
CA ASN A 171 -0.60 14.56 41.71
C ASN A 171 -0.14 13.27 41.02
N LEU A 172 -0.35 12.09 41.62
CA LEU A 172 -0.04 10.82 40.98
C LEU A 172 -0.95 10.58 39.76
N VAL A 173 -2.23 10.96 39.83
CA VAL A 173 -3.16 10.87 38.70
C VAL A 173 -2.71 11.78 37.55
N VAL A 174 -2.36 13.03 37.86
CA VAL A 174 -1.87 14.00 36.85
C VAL A 174 -0.60 13.50 36.15
N GLN A 175 0.35 12.95 36.91
CA GLN A 175 1.67 12.58 36.38
C GLN A 175 1.69 11.22 35.69
N ASN A 176 0.90 10.26 36.18
CA ASN A 176 1.01 8.87 35.76
C ASN A 176 -0.23 8.35 35.04
N GLU A 177 -1.40 8.99 35.14
CA GLU A 177 -2.63 8.41 34.58
C GLU A 177 -3.27 9.28 33.51
N ALA A 178 -3.24 10.61 33.67
CA ALA A 178 -3.95 11.52 32.78
C ALA A 178 -3.31 11.63 31.39
N ASP A 179 -1.98 11.70 31.30
CA ASP A 179 -1.28 11.90 30.04
C ASP A 179 -0.94 10.56 29.34
N ALA A 180 -1.94 10.01 28.65
CA ALA A 180 -1.78 8.78 27.88
C ALA A 180 -0.81 8.94 26.69
N ASP A 181 -0.70 10.14 26.10
CA ASP A 181 0.21 10.37 24.95
C ASP A 181 1.66 10.32 25.40
N ALA A 182 2.03 11.01 26.48
CA ALA A 182 3.38 10.92 27.03
C ALA A 182 3.76 9.47 27.38
N ARG A 183 2.82 8.68 27.91
CA ARG A 183 3.04 7.26 28.23
C ARG A 183 3.19 6.39 26.99
N PHE A 184 2.37 6.62 25.96
CA PHE A 184 2.50 5.91 24.69
C PHE A 184 3.84 6.26 24.01
N ILE A 185 4.28 7.53 24.09
CA ILE A 185 5.59 7.99 23.63
C ILE A 185 6.72 7.26 24.37
N ASP A 186 6.68 7.22 25.70
CA ASP A 186 7.67 6.48 26.49
C ASP A 186 7.69 4.98 26.13
N PHE A 187 6.51 4.40 25.92
CA PHE A 187 6.38 3.01 25.50
C PHE A 187 7.12 2.72 24.20
N TYR A 188 6.83 3.44 23.11
CA TYR A 188 7.45 3.11 21.81
C TYR A 188 8.93 3.51 21.76
N THR A 189 9.31 4.62 22.41
CA THR A 189 10.72 5.07 22.44
C THR A 189 11.60 4.13 23.28
N THR A 190 11.04 3.50 24.32
CA THR A 190 11.78 2.57 25.19
C THR A 190 11.70 1.12 24.71
N ASN A 191 10.52 0.65 24.29
CA ASN A 191 10.24 -0.76 24.05
C ASN A 191 10.19 -1.14 22.56
N LEU A 192 10.06 -0.16 21.67
CA LEU A 192 9.98 -0.38 20.22
C LEU A 192 11.01 0.46 19.47
N THR A 193 12.25 0.54 19.96
CA THR A 193 13.38 1.10 19.18
C THR A 193 13.57 0.33 17.86
N PRO A 194 14.13 0.93 16.79
CA PRO A 194 14.27 0.27 15.48
C PRO A 194 14.88 -1.15 15.52
N GLY A 195 15.95 -1.35 16.31
CA GLY A 195 16.57 -2.68 16.47
C GLY A 195 15.68 -3.70 17.18
N LYS A 196 14.85 -3.26 18.14
CA LYS A 196 13.85 -4.14 18.78
C LYS A 196 12.73 -4.52 17.80
N VAL A 197 12.32 -3.60 16.93
CA VAL A 197 11.34 -3.88 15.88
C VAL A 197 11.91 -4.89 14.88
N ASP A 198 13.19 -4.78 14.50
CA ASP A 198 13.86 -5.78 13.66
C ASP A 198 13.87 -7.18 14.31
N ASP A 199 14.19 -7.24 15.60
CA ASP A 199 14.17 -8.49 16.36
C ASP A 199 12.77 -9.11 16.44
N ILE A 200 11.72 -8.28 16.60
CA ILE A 200 10.32 -8.70 16.58
C ILE A 200 9.93 -9.22 15.20
N ALA A 201 10.33 -8.54 14.13
CA ALA A 201 9.98 -8.89 12.76
C ALA A 201 10.50 -10.27 12.37
N VAL A 202 11.75 -10.59 12.75
CA VAL A 202 12.38 -11.87 12.44
C VAL A 202 12.01 -12.95 13.45
N GLY A 203 12.05 -12.63 14.75
CA GLY A 203 11.81 -13.58 15.84
C GLY A 203 10.34 -13.86 16.17
N GLY A 204 9.42 -13.03 15.67
CA GLY A 204 7.98 -13.13 15.89
C GLY A 204 7.59 -12.99 17.37
N THR A 205 6.42 -13.56 17.71
CA THR A 205 5.82 -13.45 19.05
C THR A 205 6.61 -14.17 20.16
N GLY A 206 7.55 -15.04 19.79
CA GLY A 206 8.45 -15.71 20.73
C GLY A 206 9.72 -14.92 21.08
N SER A 207 9.94 -13.76 20.47
CA SER A 207 11.12 -12.94 20.73
C SER A 207 11.05 -12.26 22.10
N GLY A 208 12.19 -12.10 22.77
CA GLY A 208 12.30 -11.36 24.04
C GLY A 208 11.69 -9.95 23.95
N PRO A 209 12.06 -9.13 22.94
CA PRO A 209 11.48 -7.81 22.74
C PRO A 209 9.95 -7.82 22.59
N TYR A 210 9.36 -8.76 21.86
CA TYR A 210 7.89 -8.87 21.74
C TYR A 210 7.23 -9.11 23.09
N THR A 211 7.78 -10.02 23.92
CA THR A 211 7.20 -10.33 25.24
C THR A 211 7.30 -9.16 26.22
N THR A 212 8.42 -8.43 26.21
CA THR A 212 8.57 -7.20 27.01
C THR A 212 7.58 -6.14 26.55
N ALA A 213 7.54 -5.85 25.25
CA ALA A 213 6.63 -4.85 24.71
C ALA A 213 5.16 -5.21 24.98
N THR A 214 4.77 -6.49 24.90
CA THR A 214 3.41 -6.94 25.26
C THR A 214 3.06 -6.61 26.71
N THR A 215 4.02 -6.80 27.63
CA THR A 215 3.82 -6.50 29.06
C THR A 215 3.60 -5.01 29.28
N GLU A 216 4.44 -4.17 28.66
CA GLU A 216 4.35 -2.72 28.77
C GLU A 216 3.10 -2.17 28.06
N ALA A 217 2.70 -2.74 26.93
CA ALA A 217 1.45 -2.41 26.25
C ALA A 217 0.22 -2.71 27.13
N ASN A 218 0.21 -3.83 27.84
CA ASN A 218 -0.85 -4.14 28.82
C ASN A 218 -0.83 -3.18 30.02
N ALA A 219 0.35 -2.65 30.38
CA ALA A 219 0.47 -1.65 31.44
C ALA A 219 -0.03 -0.27 31.00
N LEU A 220 -0.01 0.07 29.70
CA LEU A 220 -0.69 1.24 29.16
C LEU A 220 -2.21 1.13 29.31
N GLU A 221 -2.79 -0.03 28.97
CA GLU A 221 -4.23 -0.26 29.05
C GLU A 221 -4.72 -0.31 30.51
N THR A 222 -4.02 -1.03 31.38
CA THR A 222 -4.50 -1.29 32.75
C THR A 222 -4.02 -0.27 33.78
N GLY A 223 -2.96 0.49 33.47
CA GLY A 223 -2.31 1.40 34.40
C GLY A 223 -2.83 2.83 34.38
N SER A 224 -3.91 3.13 33.65
CA SER A 224 -4.56 4.44 33.60
C SER A 224 -6.08 4.26 33.40
N PHE A 225 -6.88 5.20 33.94
CA PHE A 225 -8.32 5.28 33.67
C PHE A 225 -8.65 5.53 32.19
N VAL A 226 -7.70 6.02 31.38
CA VAL A 226 -7.85 6.22 29.93
C VAL A 226 -7.99 4.90 29.17
N LYS A 227 -7.38 3.83 29.69
CA LYS A 227 -7.33 2.50 29.05
C LYS A 227 -6.77 2.53 27.64
N ASP A 228 -5.56 3.07 27.49
CA ASP A 228 -4.90 3.24 26.20
C ASP A 228 -4.48 1.89 25.59
N THR A 229 -5.13 1.52 24.47
CA THR A 229 -4.89 0.28 23.73
C THR A 229 -3.86 0.42 22.60
N ARG A 230 -3.36 1.63 22.33
CA ARG A 230 -2.49 1.90 21.17
C ARG A 230 -1.22 1.06 21.17
N GLY A 231 -0.66 0.76 22.34
CA GLY A 231 0.50 -0.13 22.45
C GLY A 231 0.24 -1.55 21.96
N GLN A 232 -0.97 -2.08 22.20
CA GLN A 232 -1.37 -3.41 21.74
C GLN A 232 -1.70 -3.40 20.24
N GLU A 233 -2.40 -2.36 19.77
CA GLU A 233 -2.69 -2.14 18.35
C GLU A 233 -1.40 -2.05 17.53
N MET A 234 -0.42 -1.27 17.98
CA MET A 234 0.89 -1.12 17.34
C MET A 234 1.64 -2.45 17.24
N LEU A 235 1.66 -3.24 18.33
CA LEU A 235 2.29 -4.56 18.33
C LEU A 235 1.61 -5.55 17.38
N ALA A 236 0.28 -5.54 17.34
CA ALA A 236 -0.49 -6.37 16.41
C ALA A 236 -0.19 -5.98 14.96
N ALA A 237 -0.15 -4.69 14.64
CA ALA A 237 0.17 -4.18 13.31
C ALA A 237 1.59 -4.59 12.86
N ILE A 238 2.59 -4.40 13.74
CA ILE A 238 3.98 -4.84 13.49
C ILE A 238 4.02 -6.34 13.19
N HIS A 239 3.37 -7.16 14.02
CA HIS A 239 3.37 -8.61 13.85
C HIS A 239 2.69 -9.06 12.56
N ASN A 240 1.54 -8.46 12.24
CA ASN A 240 0.77 -8.79 11.04
C ASN A 240 1.53 -8.41 9.77
N ALA A 241 2.11 -7.21 9.73
CA ALA A 241 2.91 -6.74 8.59
C ALA A 241 4.15 -7.61 8.35
N ALA A 242 4.88 -7.95 9.43
CA ALA A 242 6.03 -8.87 9.32
C ALA A 242 5.61 -10.28 8.89
N SER A 243 4.43 -10.76 9.30
CA SER A 243 3.96 -12.10 8.94
C SER A 243 3.50 -12.20 7.48
N ALA A 244 3.07 -11.09 6.88
CA ALA A 244 2.70 -11.01 5.46
C ALA A 244 3.92 -10.99 4.52
N ALA A 245 5.10 -10.57 5.02
CA ALA A 245 6.31 -10.44 4.22
C ALA A 245 7.18 -11.72 4.17
N VAL A 246 7.86 -11.93 3.05
CA VAL A 246 8.75 -13.08 2.82
C VAL A 246 10.22 -12.62 2.78
N GLY A 247 11.05 -13.22 3.64
CA GLY A 247 12.48 -12.88 3.77
C GLY A 247 12.74 -11.83 4.85
N ASP A 248 13.87 -11.95 5.56
CA ASP A 248 14.13 -11.18 6.77
C ASP A 248 14.15 -9.66 6.54
N ASP A 249 14.70 -9.20 5.43
CA ASP A 249 14.79 -7.75 5.16
C ASP A 249 13.42 -7.15 4.78
N ALA A 250 12.60 -7.89 4.02
CA ALA A 250 11.23 -7.49 3.73
C ALA A 250 10.37 -7.44 5.01
N LYS A 251 10.57 -8.40 5.94
CA LYS A 251 9.89 -8.42 7.24
C LYS A 251 10.26 -7.21 8.09
N LYS A 252 11.55 -6.91 8.23
CA LYS A 252 12.05 -5.74 8.97
C LYS A 252 11.45 -4.46 8.42
N ARG A 253 11.44 -4.31 7.09
CA ARG A 253 10.84 -3.14 6.43
C ARG A 253 9.35 -3.04 6.72
N ALA A 254 8.57 -4.09 6.45
CA ALA A 254 7.13 -4.09 6.71
C ALA A 254 6.79 -3.77 8.18
N ALA A 255 7.54 -4.34 9.13
CA ALA A 255 7.40 -4.08 10.55
C ALA A 255 7.66 -2.62 10.93
N LYS A 256 8.72 -2.00 10.40
CA LYS A 256 9.06 -0.59 10.65
C LYS A 256 8.03 0.37 10.05
N LEU A 257 7.54 0.10 8.84
CA LEU A 257 6.49 0.90 8.22
C LEU A 257 5.18 0.83 9.02
N ALA A 258 4.82 -0.36 9.52
CA ALA A 258 3.69 -0.54 10.42
C ALA A 258 3.88 0.15 11.78
N ALA A 259 5.09 0.15 12.33
CA ALA A 259 5.40 0.90 13.54
C ALA A 259 5.30 2.43 13.32
N ALA A 260 5.76 2.92 12.17
CA ALA A 260 5.73 4.34 11.83
C ALA A 260 4.30 4.90 11.76
N SER A 261 3.32 4.12 11.30
CA SER A 261 1.92 4.60 11.20
C SER A 261 1.29 4.96 12.54
N PHE A 262 1.80 4.41 13.66
CA PHE A 262 1.33 4.71 15.00
C PHE A 262 1.98 5.94 15.64
N ILE A 263 3.07 6.44 15.06
CA ILE A 263 3.80 7.62 15.56
C ILE A 263 3.32 8.91 14.90
N GLU A 264 2.69 8.83 13.74
CA GLU A 264 2.15 9.99 13.03
C GLU A 264 1.00 10.62 13.83
N GLU A 265 1.11 11.89 14.21
CA GLU A 265 0.09 12.59 15.01
C GLU A 265 -1.22 12.86 14.24
N ASP A 266 -1.12 13.01 12.91
CA ASP A 266 -2.19 13.54 12.04
C ASP A 266 -2.50 12.68 10.81
N ASP A 267 -2.23 11.37 10.82
CA ASP A 267 -2.46 10.51 9.64
C ASP A 267 -1.79 11.03 8.35
N GLY A 268 -0.65 11.71 8.51
CA GLY A 268 -0.02 12.50 7.46
C GLY A 268 0.24 11.72 6.17
N TYR A 269 0.53 10.42 6.27
CA TYR A 269 0.70 9.57 5.10
C TYR A 269 -0.62 9.31 4.34
N ASN A 270 -1.70 8.89 5.00
CA ASN A 270 -2.96 8.64 4.28
C ASN A 270 -3.56 9.97 3.78
N GLN A 271 -3.36 11.07 4.52
CA GLN A 271 -3.67 12.42 4.03
C GLN A 271 -2.84 12.78 2.79
N PHE A 272 -1.54 12.47 2.79
CA PHE A 272 -0.68 12.67 1.62
C PHE A 272 -1.17 11.87 0.42
N LEU A 273 -1.49 10.59 0.60
CA LEU A 273 -2.06 9.77 -0.48
C LEU A 273 -3.36 10.36 -1.04
N ALA A 274 -4.17 10.96 -0.17
CA ALA A 274 -5.41 11.61 -0.54
C ALA A 274 -5.24 13.06 -1.02
N SER A 275 -4.03 13.63 -0.99
CA SER A 275 -3.80 15.06 -1.26
C SER A 275 -3.81 15.43 -2.75
N GLU A 276 -4.10 16.69 -3.06
CA GLU A 276 -3.92 17.24 -4.42
C GLU A 276 -2.46 17.13 -4.88
N THR A 277 -1.51 17.23 -3.95
CA THR A 277 -0.07 17.09 -4.24
C THR A 277 0.24 15.71 -4.82
N MET A 278 -0.32 14.65 -4.23
CA MET A 278 -0.15 13.28 -4.73
C MET A 278 -0.81 13.08 -6.09
N ARG A 279 -1.97 13.70 -6.32
CA ARG A 279 -2.65 13.63 -7.63
C ARG A 279 -1.87 14.36 -8.72
N ALA A 280 -1.42 15.58 -8.45
CA ALA A 280 -0.58 16.35 -9.37
C ALA A 280 0.73 15.64 -9.69
N MET A 281 1.28 14.89 -8.71
CA MET A 281 2.42 14.01 -8.94
C MET A 281 2.11 12.90 -9.94
N VAL A 282 0.99 12.18 -9.78
CA VAL A 282 0.57 11.12 -10.71
C VAL A 282 0.46 11.67 -12.14
N ASP A 283 -0.19 12.83 -12.31
CA ASP A 283 -0.32 13.49 -13.61
C ASP A 283 1.03 13.94 -14.17
N GLY A 284 1.91 14.48 -13.33
CA GLY A 284 3.26 14.88 -13.72
C GLY A 284 4.10 13.71 -14.23
N VAL A 285 4.09 12.58 -13.51
CA VAL A 285 4.79 11.35 -13.91
C VAL A 285 4.27 10.83 -15.24
N ALA A 286 2.95 10.83 -15.44
CA ALA A 286 2.34 10.41 -16.71
C ALA A 286 2.77 11.31 -17.88
N GLN A 287 2.83 12.63 -17.67
CA GLN A 287 3.30 13.58 -18.70
C GLN A 287 4.78 13.38 -19.03
N ASP A 288 5.63 13.18 -18.03
CA ASP A 288 7.06 12.95 -18.23
C ASP A 288 7.35 11.65 -18.98
N LEU A 289 6.65 10.56 -18.64
CA LEU A 289 6.78 9.28 -19.35
C LEU A 289 6.48 9.45 -20.83
N VAL A 290 5.37 10.10 -21.19
CA VAL A 290 5.05 10.38 -22.60
C VAL A 290 6.05 11.35 -23.22
N GLY A 291 6.48 12.37 -22.48
CA GLY A 291 7.49 13.32 -22.93
C GLY A 291 8.87 12.70 -23.19
N SER A 292 9.14 11.53 -22.61
CA SER A 292 10.38 10.77 -22.83
C SER A 292 10.40 10.01 -24.16
N PHE A 293 9.24 9.82 -24.81
CA PHE A 293 9.16 9.17 -26.11
C PHE A 293 9.73 10.08 -27.19
N ASN A 294 10.80 9.64 -27.86
CA ASN A 294 11.39 10.42 -28.93
C ASN A 294 10.61 10.21 -30.23
N LEU A 295 9.83 11.20 -30.63
CA LEU A 295 9.02 11.18 -31.85
C LEU A 295 9.84 11.64 -33.07
N VAL A 296 9.93 10.79 -34.09
CA VAL A 296 10.64 11.07 -35.34
C VAL A 296 9.85 10.61 -36.55
N ASP A 297 9.78 11.44 -37.58
CA ASP A 297 9.10 11.10 -38.84
C ASP A 297 9.83 9.94 -39.55
N VAL A 298 9.05 9.03 -40.15
CA VAL A 298 9.59 8.03 -41.09
C VAL A 298 9.65 8.64 -42.48
N VAL A 299 10.80 8.52 -43.14
CA VAL A 299 11.05 9.06 -44.48
C VAL A 299 10.76 8.01 -45.54
N ASP A 300 11.15 6.76 -45.31
CA ASP A 300 10.96 5.69 -46.28
C ASP A 300 10.85 4.30 -45.62
N TYR A 301 10.14 3.40 -46.31
CA TYR A 301 10.16 1.96 -46.03
C TYR A 301 10.75 1.24 -47.24
N SER A 302 11.93 0.66 -47.06
CA SER A 302 12.75 0.07 -48.13
C SER A 302 13.05 -1.42 -47.87
N PRO A 303 13.27 -2.23 -48.93
CA PRO A 303 13.66 -3.63 -48.75
C PRO A 303 15.10 -3.72 -48.25
N ILE A 304 15.33 -4.58 -47.26
CA ILE A 304 16.69 -4.94 -46.82
C ILE A 304 16.84 -6.45 -46.68
N VAL A 305 17.99 -6.98 -47.12
CA VAL A 305 18.39 -8.37 -46.88
C VAL A 305 19.49 -8.34 -45.84
N PHE A 306 19.14 -8.67 -44.60
CA PHE A 306 20.07 -8.64 -43.47
C PHE A 306 20.55 -10.03 -43.06
N GLU A 307 19.85 -11.09 -43.47
CA GLU A 307 20.21 -12.47 -43.18
C GLU A 307 20.85 -13.15 -44.40
N THR A 308 21.94 -13.87 -44.14
CA THR A 308 22.57 -14.77 -45.11
C THR A 308 22.31 -16.21 -44.71
N ILE A 309 21.71 -17.00 -45.60
CA ILE A 309 21.51 -18.43 -45.41
C ILE A 309 22.75 -19.18 -45.88
N ILE A 310 23.32 -19.98 -45.01
CA ILE A 310 24.49 -20.83 -45.26
C ILE A 310 24.02 -22.29 -45.39
N THR A 311 24.51 -22.97 -46.42
CA THR A 311 24.33 -24.42 -46.58
C THR A 311 25.60 -25.16 -46.15
N SER A 312 25.51 -25.94 -45.08
CA SER A 312 26.55 -26.79 -44.53
C SER A 312 25.89 -28.09 -44.07
N ALA A 313 26.07 -29.18 -44.82
CA ALA A 313 25.33 -30.41 -44.58
C ALA A 313 25.67 -31.04 -43.21
N ALA A 314 24.64 -31.54 -42.51
CA ALA A 314 24.75 -32.19 -41.20
C ALA A 314 25.57 -31.39 -40.17
N HIS A 315 25.37 -30.06 -40.10
CA HIS A 315 26.19 -29.15 -39.29
C HIS A 315 26.10 -29.39 -37.77
N GLY A 316 25.03 -30.03 -37.28
CA GLY A 316 24.90 -30.41 -35.86
C GLY A 316 24.72 -29.25 -34.87
N LEU A 317 24.49 -28.04 -35.40
CA LEU A 317 24.29 -26.81 -34.62
C LEU A 317 22.89 -26.73 -34.01
N THR A 318 22.76 -25.96 -32.95
CA THR A 318 21.51 -25.45 -32.38
C THR A 318 21.43 -23.92 -32.54
N THR A 319 20.21 -23.37 -32.65
CA THR A 319 20.02 -21.91 -32.69
C THR A 319 20.62 -21.27 -31.44
N GLY A 320 21.44 -20.24 -31.64
CA GLY A 320 22.22 -19.57 -30.59
C GLY A 320 23.66 -20.05 -30.47
N ASP A 321 24.06 -21.13 -31.14
CA ASP A 321 25.45 -21.56 -31.20
C ASP A 321 26.32 -20.47 -31.87
N SER A 322 27.56 -20.31 -31.40
CA SER A 322 28.54 -19.41 -32.00
C SER A 322 29.45 -20.20 -32.95
N ILE A 323 29.59 -19.71 -34.17
CA ILE A 323 30.54 -20.24 -35.16
C ILE A 323 31.53 -19.17 -35.56
N THR A 324 32.74 -19.57 -35.96
CA THR A 324 33.69 -18.69 -36.64
C THR A 324 33.77 -19.07 -38.10
N VAL A 325 33.33 -18.19 -38.99
CA VAL A 325 33.46 -18.37 -40.45
C VAL A 325 34.84 -17.88 -40.89
N ALA A 326 35.48 -18.64 -41.77
CA ALA A 326 36.81 -18.35 -42.28
C ALA A 326 36.94 -18.69 -43.77
N ASN A 327 38.02 -18.18 -44.38
CA ASN A 327 38.30 -18.24 -45.82
C ASN A 327 37.16 -17.66 -46.70
N SER A 328 36.28 -16.84 -46.12
CA SER A 328 35.14 -16.23 -46.81
C SER A 328 35.38 -14.76 -47.16
N ALA A 329 34.34 -14.05 -47.62
CA ALA A 329 34.40 -12.60 -47.82
C ALA A 329 34.58 -11.90 -46.48
N ALA A 330 35.16 -10.69 -46.52
CA ALA A 330 35.48 -9.94 -45.30
C ALA A 330 34.27 -9.74 -44.38
N ILE A 331 33.06 -9.62 -44.94
CA ILE A 331 31.81 -9.45 -44.18
C ILE A 331 31.34 -10.73 -43.48
N TYR A 332 31.69 -11.90 -44.04
CA TYR A 332 31.31 -13.20 -43.50
C TYR A 332 32.33 -13.74 -42.53
N ASN A 333 33.59 -13.28 -42.56
CA ASN A 333 34.62 -13.81 -41.67
C ASN A 333 34.46 -13.29 -40.24
N GLY A 334 34.60 -14.19 -39.27
CA GLY A 334 34.55 -13.87 -37.85
C GLY A 334 33.54 -14.71 -37.07
N ALA A 335 33.49 -14.47 -35.76
CA ALA A 335 32.58 -15.16 -34.85
C ALA A 335 31.17 -14.55 -34.92
N MET A 336 30.15 -15.38 -35.07
CA MET A 336 28.75 -14.96 -35.14
C MET A 336 27.79 -16.03 -34.62
N PRO A 337 26.66 -15.64 -34.03
CA PRO A 337 25.60 -16.57 -33.66
C PRO A 337 24.89 -17.12 -34.91
N VAL A 338 24.38 -18.34 -34.82
CA VAL A 338 23.58 -18.98 -35.87
C VAL A 338 22.12 -19.11 -35.48
N GLU A 339 21.24 -19.05 -36.48
CA GLU A 339 19.86 -19.50 -36.37
C GLU A 339 19.63 -20.68 -37.30
N VAL A 340 19.28 -21.83 -36.72
CA VAL A 340 19.16 -23.09 -37.46
C VAL A 340 17.84 -23.14 -38.22
N ILE A 341 17.92 -23.43 -39.52
CA ILE A 341 16.75 -23.56 -40.40
C ILE A 341 16.37 -25.04 -40.52
N ASP A 342 17.33 -25.90 -40.83
CA ASP A 342 17.17 -27.35 -40.87
C ASP A 342 18.50 -28.07 -40.59
N ALA A 343 18.64 -29.35 -40.93
CA ALA A 343 19.86 -30.12 -40.64
C ALA A 343 21.07 -29.74 -41.53
N ASP A 344 20.83 -29.04 -42.64
CA ASP A 344 21.81 -28.73 -43.66
C ASP A 344 21.96 -27.21 -43.89
N THR A 345 21.12 -26.38 -43.25
CA THR A 345 21.10 -24.93 -43.43
C THR A 345 20.86 -24.16 -42.14
N PHE A 346 21.54 -23.02 -42.02
CA PHE A 346 21.37 -22.06 -40.94
C PHE A 346 21.57 -20.64 -41.47
N SER A 347 21.04 -19.62 -40.79
CA SER A 347 21.27 -18.22 -41.11
C SER A 347 22.28 -17.58 -40.17
N ILE A 348 22.94 -16.54 -40.68
CA ILE A 348 23.78 -15.61 -39.93
C ILE A 348 23.27 -14.18 -40.18
N SER A 349 23.35 -13.34 -39.16
CA SER A 349 22.89 -11.94 -39.18
C SER A 349 23.90 -11.01 -39.88
N VAL A 350 24.26 -11.36 -41.12
CA VAL A 350 25.18 -10.61 -41.98
C VAL A 350 24.49 -10.33 -43.32
N PRO A 351 24.54 -9.10 -43.86
CA PRO A 351 23.96 -8.77 -45.15
C PRO A 351 24.46 -9.70 -46.27
N PHE A 352 23.55 -10.20 -47.09
CA PHE A 352 23.92 -11.07 -48.20
C PHE A 352 24.66 -10.29 -49.29
N GLU A 353 25.91 -10.68 -49.54
CA GLU A 353 26.69 -10.33 -50.71
C GLU A 353 26.85 -11.56 -51.62
N SER A 354 26.55 -11.40 -52.91
CA SER A 354 26.65 -12.50 -53.89
C SER A 354 28.08 -13.07 -53.91
N ARG A 355 28.23 -14.33 -53.49
CA ARG A 355 29.52 -15.04 -53.40
C ARG A 355 29.40 -16.48 -53.91
N VAL A 356 30.50 -17.00 -54.46
CA VAL A 356 30.68 -18.42 -54.76
C VAL A 356 31.53 -19.02 -53.64
N ALA A 357 31.03 -20.06 -52.96
CA ALA A 357 31.66 -20.70 -51.81
C ALA A 357 32.85 -21.61 -52.24
N ALA A 358 33.97 -21.00 -52.61
CA ALA A 358 35.18 -21.73 -52.97
C ALA A 358 36.09 -21.87 -51.75
N GLU A 359 36.08 -23.05 -51.11
CA GLU A 359 36.92 -23.41 -49.94
C GLU A 359 36.57 -22.66 -48.63
N ASP A 360 35.42 -21.99 -48.58
CA ASP A 360 34.86 -21.37 -47.37
C ASP A 360 34.47 -22.45 -46.34
N TYR A 361 34.69 -22.17 -45.05
CA TYR A 361 34.30 -23.07 -43.96
C TYR A 361 33.96 -22.31 -42.68
N TRP A 362 33.37 -23.01 -41.72
CA TRP A 362 33.20 -22.52 -40.36
C TRP A 362 33.77 -23.49 -39.33
N THR A 363 34.06 -23.00 -38.13
CA THR A 363 34.49 -23.80 -36.98
C THR A 363 33.66 -23.44 -35.75
N GLY A 364 33.48 -24.40 -34.84
CA GLY A 364 32.95 -24.10 -33.49
C GLY A 364 34.01 -23.41 -32.61
N ASP A 365 33.71 -23.28 -31.31
CA ASP A 365 34.58 -22.62 -30.33
C ASP A 365 35.94 -23.31 -30.08
N ALA A 366 36.12 -24.56 -30.52
CA ALA A 366 37.36 -25.31 -30.39
C ALA A 366 37.93 -25.68 -31.77
N VAL A 367 38.96 -24.95 -32.21
CA VAL A 367 39.77 -25.32 -33.37
C VAL A 367 41.00 -26.05 -32.88
N GLY A 368 41.09 -27.35 -33.17
CA GLY A 368 42.36 -28.07 -33.10
C GLY A 368 43.28 -27.61 -34.23
N GLY A 369 44.59 -27.67 -34.03
CA GLY A 369 45.53 -27.26 -35.07
C GLY A 369 46.95 -27.22 -34.58
N GLY A 370 47.88 -27.27 -35.52
CA GLY A 370 49.30 -27.26 -35.20
C GLY A 370 50.19 -27.38 -36.42
N ALA A 371 51.50 -27.33 -36.16
CA ALA A 371 52.49 -27.59 -37.19
C ALA A 371 52.41 -29.04 -37.65
N VAL A 372 52.51 -29.25 -38.95
CA VAL A 372 52.70 -30.60 -39.50
C VAL A 372 54.10 -31.09 -39.13
N GLY A 373 54.18 -32.24 -38.45
CA GLY A 373 55.42 -32.82 -37.95
C GLY A 373 56.17 -33.66 -38.97
N SER A 374 55.48 -34.32 -39.92
CA SER A 374 56.06 -34.94 -41.11
C SER A 374 55.00 -35.33 -42.15
N PHE A 375 55.43 -35.49 -43.41
CA PHE A 375 54.66 -36.15 -44.46
C PHE A 375 55.34 -37.47 -44.84
N ALA A 376 54.56 -38.53 -45.01
CA ALA A 376 55.03 -39.84 -45.46
C ALA A 376 54.02 -40.47 -46.44
N SER A 377 54.47 -41.43 -47.24
CA SER A 377 53.55 -42.21 -48.08
C SER A 377 52.67 -43.11 -47.20
N GLY A 378 51.35 -42.91 -47.24
CA GLY A 378 50.36 -43.81 -46.65
C GLY A 378 49.82 -44.84 -47.65
N GLY A 379 50.33 -44.83 -48.89
CA GLY A 379 49.85 -45.64 -50.01
C GLY A 379 50.01 -44.93 -51.35
N ALA A 380 49.51 -45.53 -52.44
CA ALA A 380 49.64 -44.98 -53.79
C ALA A 380 48.82 -43.70 -54.04
N THR A 381 47.81 -43.42 -53.21
CA THR A 381 46.84 -42.33 -53.40
C THR A 381 46.61 -41.47 -52.15
N VAL A 382 47.32 -41.73 -51.05
CA VAL A 382 47.13 -41.02 -49.78
C VAL A 382 48.48 -40.65 -49.17
N THR A 383 48.49 -39.56 -48.43
CA THR A 383 49.64 -39.06 -47.69
C THR A 383 49.35 -39.17 -46.21
N GLN A 384 50.25 -39.79 -45.45
CA GLN A 384 50.22 -39.79 -43.98
C GLN A 384 50.89 -38.51 -43.47
N ILE A 385 50.25 -37.89 -42.49
CA ILE A 385 50.69 -36.69 -41.80
C ILE A 385 50.87 -37.06 -40.33
N THR A 386 52.03 -36.72 -39.78
CA THR A 386 52.27 -36.80 -38.34
C THR A 386 51.94 -35.46 -37.71
N ALA A 387 51.01 -35.43 -36.76
CA ALA A 387 50.74 -34.28 -35.91
C ALA A 387 50.41 -34.81 -34.52
N THR A 388 51.28 -34.52 -33.54
CA THR A 388 51.20 -35.11 -32.20
C THR A 388 49.92 -34.69 -31.47
N ASP A 389 49.23 -35.66 -30.85
CA ASP A 389 48.00 -35.47 -30.08
C ASP A 389 46.96 -34.62 -30.83
N HIS A 390 46.70 -34.97 -32.09
CA HIS A 390 45.92 -34.12 -32.99
C HIS A 390 44.43 -34.07 -32.64
N GLY A 391 43.93 -35.02 -31.83
CA GLY A 391 42.53 -35.02 -31.34
C GLY A 391 41.46 -35.15 -32.42
N LEU A 392 41.81 -35.62 -33.62
CA LEU A 392 40.90 -35.76 -34.77
C LEU A 392 40.22 -37.13 -34.76
N SER A 393 39.03 -37.20 -35.33
CA SER A 393 38.29 -38.42 -35.65
C SER A 393 38.31 -38.71 -37.15
N ALA A 394 38.21 -39.98 -37.54
CA ALA A 394 38.13 -40.34 -38.95
C ALA A 394 36.82 -39.81 -39.56
N GLY A 395 36.92 -39.02 -40.62
CA GLY A 395 35.81 -38.28 -41.21
C GLY A 395 35.88 -36.77 -40.98
N ASP A 396 36.67 -36.30 -40.01
CA ASP A 396 36.90 -34.87 -39.79
C ASP A 396 37.52 -34.23 -41.03
N ILE A 397 37.24 -32.95 -41.25
CA ILE A 397 37.84 -32.16 -42.31
C ILE A 397 38.80 -31.16 -41.67
N ILE A 398 39.99 -31.03 -42.25
CA ILE A 398 40.99 -30.05 -41.84
C ILE A 398 41.34 -29.17 -43.03
N GLU A 399 41.77 -27.94 -42.76
CA GLU A 399 42.48 -27.12 -43.73
C GLU A 399 43.98 -27.27 -43.53
N ILE A 400 44.71 -27.49 -44.62
CA ILE A 400 46.17 -27.38 -44.63
C ILE A 400 46.55 -26.05 -45.29
N THR A 401 47.40 -25.29 -44.62
CA THR A 401 47.87 -23.97 -45.05
C THR A 401 49.40 -23.90 -45.02
N ASP A 402 49.93 -22.89 -45.73
CA ASP A 402 51.38 -22.64 -45.87
C ASP A 402 52.19 -23.83 -46.43
N SER A 403 51.51 -24.79 -47.06
CA SER A 403 52.08 -25.99 -47.66
C SER A 403 52.23 -25.85 -49.18
N ASP A 404 52.61 -26.93 -49.86
CA ASP A 404 52.67 -27.00 -51.32
C ASP A 404 51.24 -26.93 -51.88
N PRO A 405 51.02 -26.28 -53.04
CA PRO A 405 49.70 -26.17 -53.63
C PRO A 405 48.95 -27.50 -53.81
N SER A 406 49.62 -28.65 -53.90
CA SER A 406 48.95 -29.95 -53.96
C SER A 406 48.35 -30.42 -52.63
N TYR A 407 48.84 -29.87 -51.51
CA TYR A 407 48.40 -30.21 -50.15
C TYR A 407 47.58 -29.12 -49.50
N ASN A 408 47.64 -27.87 -49.97
CA ASN A 408 46.80 -26.80 -49.43
C ASN A 408 45.31 -27.06 -49.67
N GLY A 409 44.48 -26.49 -48.82
CA GLY A 409 43.03 -26.57 -48.89
C GLY A 409 42.43 -27.61 -47.95
N LEU A 410 41.14 -27.89 -48.14
CA LEU A 410 40.35 -28.76 -47.27
C LEU A 410 40.56 -30.25 -47.61
N HIS A 411 40.85 -31.07 -46.60
CA HIS A 411 41.05 -32.51 -46.74
C HIS A 411 40.27 -33.30 -45.69
N THR A 412 39.63 -34.39 -46.13
CA THR A 412 39.03 -35.36 -45.21
C THR A 412 40.10 -36.24 -44.59
N VAL A 413 40.03 -36.40 -43.28
CA VAL A 413 40.98 -37.10 -42.44
C VAL A 413 40.57 -38.57 -42.27
N THR A 414 41.53 -39.48 -42.44
CA THR A 414 41.42 -40.86 -41.92
C THR A 414 42.48 -41.05 -40.85
N VAL A 415 42.05 -41.17 -39.59
CA VAL A 415 42.94 -41.32 -38.42
C VAL A 415 43.65 -42.67 -38.45
N VAL A 416 44.95 -42.65 -38.17
CA VAL A 416 45.80 -43.84 -38.04
C VAL A 416 46.02 -44.17 -36.57
N ASP A 417 46.42 -43.17 -35.78
CA ASP A 417 46.59 -43.22 -34.32
C ASP A 417 46.57 -41.77 -33.76
N ASP A 418 46.81 -41.58 -32.46
CA ASP A 418 46.72 -40.27 -31.78
C ASP A 418 47.69 -39.20 -32.34
N ASP A 419 48.75 -39.63 -33.04
CA ASP A 419 49.80 -38.75 -33.57
C ASP A 419 49.83 -38.72 -35.11
N ASN A 420 48.97 -39.48 -35.79
CA ASN A 420 49.04 -39.67 -37.22
C ASN A 420 47.67 -39.80 -37.87
N PHE A 421 47.51 -39.16 -39.02
CA PHE A 421 46.35 -39.31 -39.87
C PHE A 421 46.73 -39.29 -41.36
N THR A 422 45.80 -39.64 -42.25
CA THR A 422 46.01 -39.59 -43.70
C THR A 422 45.02 -38.68 -44.40
N ILE A 423 45.46 -38.10 -45.51
CA ILE A 423 44.65 -37.27 -46.43
C ILE A 423 44.70 -37.86 -47.86
N PRO A 424 43.66 -37.63 -48.69
CA PRO A 424 43.52 -38.23 -50.03
C PRO A 424 44.36 -37.51 -51.11
N VAL A 425 45.62 -37.22 -50.80
CA VAL A 425 46.58 -36.60 -51.72
C VAL A 425 47.74 -37.56 -51.98
N VAL A 426 48.18 -37.70 -53.23
CA VAL A 426 49.34 -38.54 -53.59
C VAL A 426 50.60 -37.99 -52.92
N TYR A 427 51.34 -38.84 -52.23
CA TYR A 427 52.58 -38.44 -51.56
C TYR A 427 53.67 -38.03 -52.57
N ALA A 428 54.30 -36.88 -52.33
CA ALA A 428 55.49 -36.39 -53.01
C ALA A 428 56.59 -36.12 -51.97
N ASP A 429 57.81 -36.62 -52.20
CA ASP A 429 58.94 -36.43 -51.29
C ASP A 429 59.25 -34.93 -51.09
N ARG A 430 59.08 -34.44 -49.85
CA ARG A 430 59.22 -33.02 -49.50
C ARG A 430 59.71 -32.79 -48.07
N VAL A 431 60.30 -31.60 -47.85
CA VAL A 431 60.70 -31.02 -46.55
C VAL A 431 59.62 -30.06 -46.03
N ILE A 432 59.33 -30.09 -44.73
CA ILE A 432 58.35 -29.22 -44.05
C ILE A 432 58.81 -27.75 -44.09
N VAL A 433 57.93 -26.82 -44.48
CA VAL A 433 58.27 -25.39 -44.60
C VAL A 433 57.29 -24.51 -43.82
N GLY A 434 57.08 -24.82 -42.54
CA GLY A 434 56.10 -24.10 -41.72
C GLY A 434 54.66 -24.50 -42.02
N ASP A 435 54.46 -25.67 -42.64
CA ASP A 435 53.18 -26.25 -42.99
C ASP A 435 52.30 -26.41 -41.74
N ASN A 436 51.08 -25.90 -41.79
CA ASN A 436 50.14 -25.93 -40.68
C ASN A 436 48.84 -26.62 -41.07
N TRP A 437 48.14 -27.12 -40.07
CA TRP A 437 46.77 -27.59 -40.23
C TRP A 437 45.86 -26.98 -39.17
N ALA A 438 44.58 -26.83 -39.52
CA ALA A 438 43.52 -26.38 -38.63
C ALA A 438 42.25 -27.21 -38.85
N GLY A 439 41.60 -27.63 -37.76
CA GLY A 439 40.32 -28.35 -37.79
C GLY A 439 40.03 -29.12 -36.49
N PRO A 440 38.87 -29.79 -36.38
CA PRO A 440 37.89 -30.01 -37.44
C PRO A 440 37.20 -28.72 -37.90
N VAL A 441 36.98 -28.61 -39.21
CA VAL A 441 36.23 -27.52 -39.86
C VAL A 441 35.03 -28.08 -40.61
N SER A 442 34.01 -27.25 -40.80
CA SER A 442 32.77 -27.61 -41.50
C SER A 442 32.65 -26.81 -42.81
N PRO A 443 32.66 -27.47 -43.98
CA PRO A 443 32.63 -26.78 -45.27
C PRO A 443 31.32 -26.03 -45.51
N ILE A 444 31.43 -24.82 -46.06
CA ILE A 444 30.28 -24.06 -46.56
C ILE A 444 30.13 -24.34 -48.06
N THR A 445 28.95 -24.81 -48.46
CA THR A 445 28.69 -25.22 -49.84
C THR A 445 27.89 -24.20 -50.65
N ASN A 446 27.15 -23.32 -49.97
CA ASN A 446 26.37 -22.28 -50.62
C ASN A 446 26.05 -21.12 -49.66
N TYR A 447 25.93 -19.92 -50.23
CA TYR A 447 25.33 -18.76 -49.59
C TYR A 447 24.08 -18.37 -50.38
N ALA A 448 22.96 -18.18 -49.70
CA ALA A 448 21.71 -17.71 -50.29
C ALA A 448 21.18 -16.48 -49.56
N THR A 449 20.41 -15.67 -50.28
CA THR A 449 19.67 -14.56 -49.68
C THR A 449 18.66 -15.09 -48.67
N GLY A 450 18.65 -14.50 -47.47
CA GLY A 450 17.58 -14.68 -46.51
C GLY A 450 16.28 -13.95 -46.92
N PRO A 451 15.27 -13.95 -46.05
CA PRO A 451 14.06 -13.16 -46.21
C PRO A 451 14.38 -11.67 -46.40
N ILE A 452 13.54 -10.97 -47.17
CA ILE A 452 13.63 -9.51 -47.31
C ILE A 452 12.75 -8.89 -46.24
N PHE A 453 13.35 -8.08 -45.38
CA PHE A 453 12.67 -7.38 -44.30
C PHE A 453 12.44 -5.91 -44.64
N VAL A 454 11.60 -5.25 -43.84
CA VAL A 454 11.31 -3.82 -43.94
C VAL A 454 12.39 -3.02 -43.20
N ASN A 455 13.13 -2.17 -43.92
CA ASN A 455 13.95 -1.11 -43.34
C ASN A 455 13.12 0.18 -43.25
N ALA A 456 13.04 0.78 -42.07
CA ALA A 456 12.45 2.10 -41.86
C ALA A 456 13.56 3.15 -41.70
N GLU A 457 13.59 4.14 -42.59
CA GLU A 457 14.51 5.28 -42.51
C GLU A 457 13.86 6.45 -41.75
N LEU A 458 14.51 6.94 -40.71
CA LEU A 458 14.06 8.04 -39.85
C LEU A 458 14.57 9.39 -40.35
N ALA A 459 13.82 10.47 -40.14
CA ALA A 459 14.15 11.82 -40.62
C ALA A 459 15.33 12.49 -39.91
N SER A 460 15.67 12.03 -38.70
CA SER A 460 16.76 12.55 -37.87
C SER A 460 17.44 11.44 -37.08
N ASP A 461 18.66 11.70 -36.62
CA ASP A 461 19.41 10.77 -35.76
C ASP A 461 18.68 10.55 -34.42
N VAL A 462 18.58 9.29 -34.01
CA VAL A 462 18.02 8.87 -32.72
C VAL A 462 19.00 7.94 -32.00
N SER A 463 19.01 8.00 -30.67
CA SER A 463 19.66 6.98 -29.85
C SER A 463 18.82 5.70 -29.90
N LEU A 464 19.25 4.75 -30.73
CA LEU A 464 18.58 3.48 -30.96
C LEU A 464 19.49 2.32 -30.59
N SER A 465 18.90 1.30 -30.00
CA SER A 465 19.52 -0.01 -29.77
C SER A 465 18.51 -1.10 -30.10
N SER A 466 18.99 -2.31 -30.42
CA SER A 466 18.10 -3.45 -30.71
C SER A 466 17.36 -3.98 -29.48
N THR A 467 17.55 -3.39 -28.29
CA THR A 467 16.73 -3.69 -27.10
C THR A 467 15.57 -2.73 -26.92
N ASN A 468 15.52 -1.65 -27.70
CA ASN A 468 14.41 -0.71 -27.65
C ASN A 468 13.17 -1.33 -28.29
N SER A 469 12.01 -1.05 -27.71
CA SER A 469 10.73 -1.17 -28.39
C SER A 469 10.39 0.16 -29.07
N LEU A 470 9.62 0.11 -30.15
CA LEU A 470 9.11 1.31 -30.81
C LEU A 470 7.63 1.19 -31.14
N TYR A 471 6.95 2.32 -31.23
CA TYR A 471 5.62 2.42 -31.85
C TYR A 471 5.74 3.11 -33.19
N ILE A 472 5.14 2.54 -34.22
CA ILE A 472 4.81 3.32 -35.42
C ILE A 472 3.34 3.68 -35.35
N PHE A 473 2.99 4.90 -35.75
CA PHE A 473 1.61 5.36 -35.81
C PHE A 473 1.41 6.32 -36.99
N GLU A 474 0.14 6.53 -37.36
CA GLU A 474 -0.26 7.37 -38.50
C GLU A 474 0.36 6.98 -39.85
N SER A 475 0.90 5.76 -39.98
CA SER A 475 1.25 5.23 -41.28
C SER A 475 -0.01 4.89 -42.06
N GLY A 476 0.08 4.91 -43.38
CA GLY A 476 -1.00 4.48 -44.28
C GLY A 476 -1.31 2.98 -44.21
N LEU A 477 -0.61 2.20 -43.37
CA LEU A 477 -0.76 0.75 -43.25
C LEU A 477 -0.98 0.34 -41.79
N PRO A 478 -2.15 -0.25 -41.46
CA PRO A 478 -2.45 -0.71 -40.11
C PRO A 478 -1.41 -1.69 -39.53
N LEU A 479 -0.74 -2.49 -40.37
CA LEU A 479 0.29 -3.44 -39.95
C LEU A 479 1.50 -2.76 -39.29
N TYR A 480 1.81 -1.52 -39.67
CA TYR A 480 2.88 -0.78 -39.02
C TYR A 480 2.38 -0.06 -37.77
N ASN A 481 1.10 0.33 -37.71
CA ASN A 481 0.51 1.13 -36.64
C ASN A 481 0.33 0.35 -35.33
N GLN A 482 1.44 -0.12 -34.75
CA GLN A 482 1.50 -0.97 -33.56
C GLN A 482 2.89 -0.88 -32.89
N ARG A 483 3.03 -1.56 -31.75
CA ARG A 483 4.31 -1.82 -31.09
C ARG A 483 5.17 -2.80 -31.89
N HIS A 484 6.48 -2.56 -31.91
CA HIS A 484 7.49 -3.48 -32.45
C HIS A 484 8.58 -3.68 -31.40
N ASP A 485 8.70 -4.92 -30.90
CA ASP A 485 9.67 -5.31 -29.86
C ASP A 485 10.94 -5.96 -30.42
N ASN A 486 10.85 -6.55 -31.62
CA ASN A 486 11.97 -7.24 -32.28
C ASN A 486 12.51 -6.36 -33.41
N ILE A 487 13.26 -5.31 -33.04
CA ILE A 487 13.88 -4.40 -34.01
C ILE A 487 15.39 -4.59 -34.05
N ILE A 488 15.99 -4.33 -35.22
CA ILE A 488 17.45 -4.32 -35.37
C ILE A 488 17.87 -2.90 -35.74
N ALA A 489 18.57 -2.22 -34.83
CA ALA A 489 19.14 -0.91 -35.10
C ALA A 489 20.40 -1.07 -35.96
N ILE A 490 20.40 -0.54 -37.19
CA ILE A 490 21.57 -0.56 -38.09
C ILE A 490 22.47 0.64 -37.83
N ASP A 491 21.87 1.81 -37.71
CA ASP A 491 22.54 3.07 -37.37
C ASP A 491 21.54 4.03 -36.68
N SER A 492 21.91 5.31 -36.54
CA SER A 492 21.07 6.31 -35.89
C SER A 492 19.80 6.68 -36.67
N ARG A 493 19.64 6.22 -37.91
CA ARG A 493 18.51 6.55 -38.79
C ARG A 493 17.85 5.34 -39.45
N ASN A 494 18.46 4.16 -39.45
CA ASN A 494 17.94 2.97 -40.10
C ASN A 494 17.69 1.86 -39.08
N LEU A 495 16.47 1.30 -39.13
CA LEU A 495 16.08 0.15 -38.32
C LEU A 495 15.34 -0.88 -39.16
N VAL A 496 15.58 -2.15 -38.87
CA VAL A 496 14.87 -3.27 -39.49
C VAL A 496 13.71 -3.67 -38.58
N LEU A 497 12.52 -3.76 -39.16
CA LEU A 497 11.35 -4.37 -38.53
C LEU A 497 11.32 -5.86 -38.86
N ASP A 498 10.92 -6.68 -37.89
CA ASP A 498 10.62 -8.12 -38.11
C ASP A 498 9.30 -8.30 -38.89
N LEU A 499 9.28 -7.76 -40.10
CA LEU A 499 8.19 -7.80 -41.05
C LEU A 499 8.75 -8.03 -42.45
N LEU A 500 8.14 -8.97 -43.19
CA LEU A 500 8.53 -9.24 -44.57
C LEU A 500 8.15 -8.08 -45.49
N PHE A 501 9.05 -7.73 -46.40
CA PHE A 501 8.84 -6.68 -47.38
C PHE A 501 8.10 -7.20 -48.63
N ASP A 502 6.97 -6.60 -48.94
CA ASP A 502 6.25 -6.73 -50.21
C ASP A 502 6.37 -5.42 -51.01
N THR A 503 6.97 -5.54 -52.19
CA THR A 503 7.19 -4.45 -53.15
C THR A 503 5.95 -3.63 -53.52
N ASN A 504 4.73 -4.16 -53.36
CA ASN A 504 3.50 -3.47 -53.72
C ASN A 504 2.81 -2.79 -52.53
N THR A 505 3.06 -3.26 -51.31
CA THR A 505 2.24 -2.93 -50.14
C THR A 505 3.03 -2.40 -48.96
N SER A 506 4.33 -2.67 -48.84
CA SER A 506 5.15 -2.29 -47.68
C SER A 506 5.62 -0.83 -47.66
N ASN A 507 5.40 -0.05 -48.72
CA ASN A 507 5.80 1.36 -48.73
C ASN A 507 4.59 2.31 -48.91
N PRO A 508 3.93 2.74 -47.83
CA PRO A 508 2.72 3.54 -47.89
C PRO A 508 2.97 4.98 -48.35
N THR A 509 1.93 5.66 -48.85
CA THR A 509 2.01 7.09 -49.19
C THR A 509 2.23 7.96 -47.96
N PHE A 510 1.54 7.66 -46.86
CA PHE A 510 1.77 8.27 -45.55
C PHE A 510 2.69 7.36 -44.74
N LYS A 511 3.87 7.84 -44.39
CA LYS A 511 4.89 7.04 -43.69
C LYS A 511 4.62 6.93 -42.20
N GLY A 512 4.00 7.95 -41.61
CA GLY A 512 3.75 8.03 -40.19
C GLY A 512 4.99 8.46 -39.40
N GLN A 513 4.93 8.25 -38.10
CA GLN A 513 5.98 8.60 -37.14
C GLN A 513 6.36 7.38 -36.33
N VAL A 514 7.60 7.38 -35.86
CA VAL A 514 8.13 6.42 -34.88
C VAL A 514 8.24 7.14 -33.54
N ALA A 515 7.72 6.53 -32.49
CA ALA A 515 8.03 6.86 -31.11
C ALA A 515 8.99 5.78 -30.56
N VAL A 516 10.23 6.18 -30.29
CA VAL A 516 11.22 5.28 -29.69
C VAL A 516 10.99 5.24 -28.18
N ILE A 517 10.76 4.05 -27.65
CA ILE A 517 10.53 3.85 -26.22
C ILE A 517 11.89 3.61 -25.55
N PRO A 518 12.25 4.39 -24.51
CA PRO A 518 13.40 4.09 -23.68
C PRO A 518 13.29 2.69 -23.07
N ASN A 519 14.43 2.08 -22.70
CA ASN A 519 14.39 0.82 -21.97
C ASN A 519 13.76 1.04 -20.58
N ARG A 520 13.26 -0.02 -19.94
CA ARG A 520 12.64 0.06 -18.60
C ARG A 520 13.45 0.88 -17.59
N ALA A 521 14.76 0.61 -17.48
CA ALA A 521 15.64 1.35 -16.56
C ALA A 521 15.68 2.86 -16.86
N ASP A 522 15.61 3.24 -18.14
CA ASP A 522 15.56 4.64 -18.56
C ASP A 522 14.18 5.24 -18.32
N LEU A 523 13.07 4.49 -18.51
CA LEU A 523 11.71 4.94 -18.16
C LEU A 523 11.58 5.21 -16.66
N GLU A 524 12.06 4.28 -15.83
CA GLU A 524 12.08 4.41 -14.38
C GLU A 524 12.98 5.58 -13.92
N SER A 525 14.01 5.92 -14.71
CA SER A 525 14.93 7.04 -14.44
C SER A 525 14.53 8.39 -15.06
N ALA A 526 13.76 8.42 -16.15
CA ALA A 526 13.40 9.62 -16.91
C ALA A 526 12.47 10.56 -16.13
N THR A 527 11.81 10.04 -15.10
CA THR A 527 10.85 10.78 -14.28
C THR A 527 11.51 11.73 -13.28
N ASN A 528 12.84 11.66 -13.05
CA ASN A 528 13.56 12.33 -11.95
C ASN A 528 13.53 13.88 -11.90
N THR A 529 12.82 14.60 -12.77
CA THR A 529 12.75 16.08 -12.68
C THR A 529 11.46 16.54 -11.96
N PRO A 530 10.25 16.17 -12.42
CA PRO A 530 9.04 16.23 -11.58
C PRO A 530 8.94 15.13 -10.51
N SER A 531 9.49 13.93 -10.74
CA SER A 531 9.50 12.87 -9.72
C SER A 531 10.47 13.14 -8.57
N ALA A 532 11.48 14.01 -8.76
CA ALA A 532 12.29 14.50 -7.63
C ALA A 532 11.49 15.44 -6.73
N ASP A 533 10.68 16.35 -7.26
CA ASP A 533 9.82 17.23 -6.46
C ASP A 533 8.73 16.43 -5.74
N ALA A 534 8.18 15.41 -6.40
CA ALA A 534 7.26 14.44 -5.82
C ALA A 534 7.90 13.57 -4.73
N LYS A 535 9.10 13.03 -4.97
CA LYS A 535 9.88 12.30 -3.95
C LYS A 535 10.25 13.23 -2.80
N ASN A 536 10.57 14.50 -3.06
CA ASN A 536 10.84 15.51 -2.04
C ASN A 536 9.58 15.84 -1.21
N ALA A 537 8.39 15.91 -1.83
CA ALA A 537 7.11 16.05 -1.12
C ALA A 537 6.78 14.80 -0.28
N ALA A 538 7.01 13.61 -0.82
CA ALA A 538 6.92 12.33 -0.11
C ALA A 538 7.89 12.24 1.09
N LEU A 539 9.08 12.84 0.96
CA LEU A 539 10.10 12.95 2.01
C LEU A 539 9.69 13.90 3.16
N LEU A 540 8.83 14.90 2.91
CA LEU A 540 8.33 15.84 3.93
C LEU A 540 7.32 15.21 4.90
N VAL A 541 6.71 14.08 4.52
CA VAL A 541 5.74 13.31 5.33
C VAL A 541 6.44 12.22 6.15
N ASN A 542 7.78 12.12 6.09
CA ASN A 542 8.52 11.01 6.66
C ASN A 542 8.65 11.07 8.20
N VAL A 543 8.46 9.93 8.87
CA VAL A 543 8.61 9.77 10.32
C VAL A 543 10.06 9.45 10.66
N SER A 544 10.75 10.41 11.29
CA SER A 544 12.20 10.34 11.55
C SER A 544 12.66 9.17 12.47
N ASN A 545 11.76 8.53 13.22
CA ASN A 545 12.11 7.59 14.30
C ASN A 545 12.46 6.16 13.85
N TYR A 546 12.01 5.70 12.67
CA TYR A 546 12.25 4.32 12.20
C TYR A 546 13.13 4.21 10.95
N GLU A 547 13.49 5.36 10.35
CA GLU A 547 14.08 5.45 9.02
C GLU A 547 15.57 5.86 8.99
N SER A 548 16.26 5.93 10.15
CA SER A 548 17.70 6.24 10.12
C SER A 548 18.55 5.36 11.04
N SER A 549 19.19 4.35 10.45
CA SER A 549 20.47 3.86 10.95
C SER A 549 21.58 4.71 10.31
N VAL A 550 22.42 5.32 11.14
CA VAL A 550 23.48 6.24 10.71
C VAL A 550 24.43 5.53 9.72
N GLY A 551 24.45 6.01 8.46
CA GLY A 551 25.55 5.73 7.52
C GLY A 551 25.25 4.79 6.34
N GLN A 552 24.00 4.38 6.11
CA GLN A 552 23.56 3.81 4.83
C GLN A 552 22.20 4.42 4.45
N PRO A 553 21.94 4.71 3.17
CA PRO A 553 20.58 5.02 2.70
C PRO A 553 19.80 3.71 2.67
N GLU A 554 19.23 3.27 3.81
CA GLU A 554 18.30 2.14 3.79
C GLU A 554 16.92 2.63 3.34
N ILE A 555 16.65 2.42 2.06
CA ILE A 555 15.39 2.02 1.42
C ILE A 555 14.10 2.63 2.03
N GLY A 556 13.64 3.70 1.37
CA GLY A 556 12.23 3.94 1.03
C GLY A 556 11.26 4.21 2.18
N SER A 557 10.89 5.48 2.38
CA SER A 557 9.72 5.83 3.17
C SER A 557 8.45 5.26 2.54
N ARG A 558 7.39 5.07 3.35
CA ARG A 558 6.03 4.67 2.90
C ARG A 558 5.60 5.45 1.66
N SER A 559 5.88 6.75 1.66
CA SER A 559 5.54 7.66 0.56
C SER A 559 6.35 7.38 -0.70
N SER A 560 7.66 7.09 -0.61
CA SER A 560 8.44 6.69 -1.79
C SER A 560 8.05 5.32 -2.33
N ASP A 561 7.64 4.38 -1.46
CA ASP A 561 7.14 3.08 -1.89
C ASP A 561 5.85 3.21 -2.71
N ALA A 562 4.95 4.10 -2.27
CA ALA A 562 3.73 4.42 -3.00
C ALA A 562 4.04 5.05 -4.38
N VAL A 563 4.98 5.99 -4.43
CA VAL A 563 5.44 6.62 -5.68
C VAL A 563 6.03 5.58 -6.63
N ASP A 564 6.90 4.70 -6.13
CA ASP A 564 7.56 3.68 -6.93
C ASP A 564 6.55 2.63 -7.43
N ALA A 565 5.56 2.22 -6.62
CA ALA A 565 4.50 1.32 -7.05
C ALA A 565 3.64 1.90 -8.19
N ILE A 566 3.33 3.19 -8.13
CA ILE A 566 2.62 3.93 -9.18
C ILE A 566 3.46 3.96 -10.45
N LEU A 567 4.75 4.32 -10.34
CA LEU A 567 5.66 4.37 -11.48
C LEU A 567 5.79 3.01 -12.16
N VAL A 568 6.00 1.94 -11.39
CA VAL A 568 6.09 0.57 -11.92
C VAL A 568 4.80 0.19 -12.65
N SER A 569 3.63 0.48 -12.08
CA SER A 569 2.35 0.17 -12.71
C SER A 569 2.15 0.92 -14.04
N MET A 570 2.57 2.19 -14.11
CA MET A 570 2.53 2.97 -15.35
C MET A 570 3.50 2.43 -16.40
N VAL A 571 4.73 2.08 -16.01
CA VAL A 571 5.74 1.50 -16.92
C VAL A 571 5.27 0.14 -17.43
N ASP A 572 4.73 -0.71 -16.58
CA ASP A 572 4.13 -2.00 -16.95
C ASP A 572 2.98 -1.80 -17.96
N PHE A 573 2.16 -0.75 -17.77
CA PHE A 573 1.13 -0.40 -18.73
C PHE A 573 1.71 0.00 -20.09
N VAL A 574 2.75 0.84 -20.13
CA VAL A 574 3.45 1.21 -21.38
C VAL A 574 3.95 -0.04 -22.10
N GLU A 575 4.57 -0.98 -21.37
CA GLU A 575 5.09 -2.22 -21.95
C GLU A 575 4.00 -3.17 -22.47
N ALA A 576 2.81 -3.14 -21.86
CA ALA A 576 1.68 -3.99 -22.26
C ALA A 576 0.87 -3.44 -23.44
N GLN A 577 0.99 -2.14 -23.78
CA GLN A 577 0.15 -1.54 -24.84
C GLN A 577 0.64 -1.87 -26.25
N ASN A 578 -0.29 -2.16 -27.15
CA ASN A 578 0.01 -2.30 -28.59
C ASN A 578 -0.09 -0.98 -29.37
N GLU A 579 -0.71 0.04 -28.78
CA GLU A 579 -0.81 1.40 -29.34
C GLU A 579 -0.03 2.38 -28.46
N LEU A 580 0.37 3.53 -29.03
CA LEU A 580 1.13 4.54 -28.31
C LEU A 580 0.30 5.09 -27.13
N PRO A 581 0.73 4.91 -25.87
CA PRO A 581 -0.03 5.39 -24.73
C PRO A 581 -0.01 6.91 -24.65
N VAL A 582 -1.14 7.49 -24.22
CA VAL A 582 -1.26 8.93 -23.94
C VAL A 582 -1.24 9.20 -22.43
N ALA A 583 -0.90 10.44 -22.05
CA ALA A 583 -0.73 10.80 -20.64
C ALA A 583 -2.00 10.58 -19.81
N GLY A 584 -3.19 10.75 -20.39
CA GLY A 584 -4.46 10.51 -19.70
C GLY A 584 -4.68 9.04 -19.32
N ASP A 585 -4.28 8.10 -20.18
CA ASP A 585 -4.42 6.66 -19.89
C ASP A 585 -3.43 6.24 -18.81
N LEU A 586 -2.19 6.75 -18.88
CA LEU A 586 -1.17 6.51 -17.85
C LEU A 586 -1.58 7.07 -16.49
N ALA A 587 -2.08 8.31 -16.46
CA ALA A 587 -2.62 8.91 -15.24
C ALA A 587 -3.76 8.07 -14.66
N SER A 588 -4.67 7.58 -15.51
CA SER A 588 -5.75 6.69 -15.08
C SER A 588 -5.24 5.40 -14.42
N VAL A 589 -4.15 4.81 -14.93
CA VAL A 589 -3.51 3.65 -14.30
C VAL A 589 -2.87 4.04 -12.98
N GLY A 590 -2.17 5.17 -12.91
CA GLY A 590 -1.57 5.65 -11.67
C GLY A 590 -2.58 5.92 -10.57
N PHE A 591 -3.73 6.53 -10.89
CA PHE A 591 -4.82 6.72 -9.95
C PHE A 591 -5.43 5.39 -9.51
N ALA A 592 -5.61 4.44 -10.43
CA ALA A 592 -6.08 3.10 -10.08
C ALA A 592 -5.12 2.40 -9.11
N THR A 593 -3.80 2.54 -9.30
CA THR A 593 -2.78 2.02 -8.38
C THR A 593 -2.81 2.73 -7.03
N LEU A 594 -2.96 4.06 -7.01
CA LEU A 594 -3.07 4.85 -5.77
C LEU A 594 -4.30 4.49 -4.94
N ASP A 595 -5.40 4.14 -5.61
CA ASP A 595 -6.66 3.74 -4.98
C ASP A 595 -6.68 2.24 -4.61
N ASP A 596 -5.71 1.43 -5.05
CA ASP A 596 -5.61 0.01 -4.74
C ASP A 596 -4.81 -0.24 -3.45
N PRO A 597 -5.47 -0.65 -2.33
CA PRO A 597 -4.81 -0.86 -1.05
C PRO A 597 -3.83 -2.04 -1.03
N ILE A 598 -3.86 -2.92 -2.05
CA ILE A 598 -2.91 -4.03 -2.20
C ILE A 598 -1.58 -3.51 -2.78
N LEU A 599 -1.65 -2.56 -3.71
CA LEU A 599 -0.47 -1.99 -4.38
C LEU A 599 0.12 -0.81 -3.60
N VAL A 600 -0.74 0.06 -3.08
CA VAL A 600 -0.36 1.18 -2.22
C VAL A 600 -0.97 0.96 -0.84
N ALA A 601 -0.13 0.45 0.07
CA ALA A 601 -0.56 0.16 1.43
C ALA A 601 -1.04 1.43 2.14
N ARG A 602 -2.26 1.37 2.67
CA ARG A 602 -2.79 2.30 3.68
C ARG A 602 -2.54 1.67 5.04
N PHE A 603 -2.23 2.50 6.04
CA PHE A 603 -1.85 1.97 7.35
C PHE A 603 -2.74 2.52 8.45
N ALA A 604 -2.89 1.67 9.45
CA ALA A 604 -3.86 1.89 10.49
C ALA A 604 -3.45 3.00 11.42
N GLN A 605 -4.39 3.92 11.59
CA GLN A 605 -4.29 4.94 12.60
C GLN A 605 -4.80 4.37 13.92
N PRO A 606 -4.02 4.51 15.00
CA PRO A 606 -4.46 4.12 16.32
C PRO A 606 -5.83 4.72 16.64
N THR A 607 -6.61 4.02 17.47
CA THR A 607 -7.75 4.68 18.12
C THR A 607 -7.23 5.83 18.99
N LYS A 608 -7.37 7.07 18.51
CA LYS A 608 -6.98 8.26 19.28
C LYS A 608 -8.01 8.46 20.40
N SER A 609 -7.66 7.96 21.56
CA SER A 609 -8.41 8.08 22.82
C SER A 609 -7.37 8.25 23.91
N PRO A 610 -7.15 9.47 24.43
CA PRO A 610 -8.06 10.61 24.42
C PRO A 610 -7.98 11.52 23.18
N SER A 611 -8.89 12.50 23.07
CA SER A 611 -8.90 13.48 21.97
C SER A 611 -7.82 14.58 22.10
N ASP A 612 -7.50 15.30 21.03
CA ASP A 612 -6.58 16.46 21.09
C ASP A 612 -7.07 17.55 22.05
N ALA A 613 -8.38 17.80 22.06
CA ALA A 613 -8.99 18.75 22.98
C ALA A 613 -8.84 18.30 24.45
N TYR A 614 -8.76 17.00 24.72
CA TYR A 614 -8.42 16.50 26.04
C TYR A 614 -6.97 16.81 26.40
N GLN A 615 -6.04 16.67 25.46
CA GLN A 615 -4.62 17.00 25.70
C GLN A 615 -4.44 18.48 26.01
N GLU A 616 -5.12 19.35 25.28
CA GLU A 616 -5.18 20.78 25.62
C GLU A 616 -5.75 21.03 27.02
N PHE A 617 -6.78 20.27 27.41
CA PHE A 617 -7.40 20.39 28.73
C PHE A 617 -6.45 19.97 29.85
N ILE A 618 -5.79 18.81 29.77
CA ILE A 618 -4.90 18.37 30.85
C ILE A 618 -3.61 19.20 30.93
N ALA A 619 -3.22 19.86 29.84
CA ALA A 619 -2.13 20.83 29.82
C ALA A 619 -2.53 22.22 30.35
N SER A 620 -3.84 22.47 30.55
CA SER A 620 -4.34 23.79 30.98
C SER A 620 -4.04 24.09 32.45
N ASP A 621 -3.89 25.38 32.76
CA ASP A 621 -3.78 25.86 34.15
C ASP A 621 -5.01 25.44 34.98
N GLU A 622 -6.20 25.38 34.37
CA GLU A 622 -7.41 24.91 35.04
C GLU A 622 -7.31 23.47 35.57
N TYR A 623 -6.72 22.56 34.80
CA TYR A 623 -6.52 21.17 35.24
C TYR A 623 -5.32 21.04 36.18
N LEU A 624 -4.19 21.66 35.83
CA LEU A 624 -2.94 21.54 36.60
C LEU A 624 -3.04 22.15 38.01
N ASN A 625 -3.91 23.14 38.22
CA ASN A 625 -4.17 23.70 39.55
C ASN A 625 -5.26 22.96 40.34
N ALA A 626 -5.99 22.01 39.73
CA ALA A 626 -7.07 21.26 40.37
C ALA A 626 -6.61 20.45 41.60
N PRO A 627 -5.43 19.78 41.62
CA PRO A 627 -4.94 19.04 42.78
C PRO A 627 -4.89 19.88 44.07
N GLU A 628 -4.32 21.09 43.99
CA GLU A 628 -4.15 21.97 45.15
C GLU A 628 -5.51 22.45 45.69
N ILE A 629 -6.38 22.92 44.78
CA ILE A 629 -7.72 23.41 45.12
C ILE A 629 -8.58 22.31 45.77
N ALA A 630 -8.52 21.09 45.22
CA ALA A 630 -9.26 19.96 45.73
C ALA A 630 -8.72 19.46 47.08
N ALA A 631 -7.39 19.39 47.24
CA ALA A 631 -6.74 18.92 48.46
C ALA A 631 -7.05 19.79 49.67
N GLU A 632 -6.97 21.11 49.50
CA GLU A 632 -7.31 22.05 50.57
C GLU A 632 -8.76 21.86 51.03
N ALA A 633 -9.71 21.86 50.08
CA ALA A 633 -11.13 21.72 50.39
C ALA A 633 -11.47 20.36 51.03
N ALA A 634 -10.91 19.27 50.49
CA ALA A 634 -11.12 17.92 50.99
C ALA A 634 -10.54 17.74 52.39
N ALA A 635 -9.34 18.24 52.66
CA ALA A 635 -8.69 18.12 53.96
C ALA A 635 -9.48 18.81 55.07
N ILE A 636 -9.96 20.03 54.80
CA ILE A 636 -10.83 20.77 55.73
C ILE A 636 -12.10 19.96 56.04
N ALA A 637 -12.76 19.43 55.01
CA ALA A 637 -14.00 18.66 55.19
C ALA A 637 -13.76 17.32 55.90
N ALA A 638 -12.68 16.62 55.56
CA ALA A 638 -12.29 15.34 56.16
C ALA A 638 -12.03 15.50 57.66
N VAL A 639 -11.24 16.51 58.05
CA VAL A 639 -10.94 16.78 59.46
C VAL A 639 -12.18 17.20 60.24
N ASN A 640 -13.07 17.99 59.62
CA ASN A 640 -14.34 18.37 60.25
C ASN A 640 -15.23 17.15 60.51
N GLU A 641 -15.41 16.28 59.52
CA GLU A 641 -16.20 15.04 59.69
C GLU A 641 -15.54 14.08 60.68
N ALA A 642 -14.21 13.93 60.66
CA ALA A 642 -13.49 13.07 61.61
C ALA A 642 -13.67 13.51 63.08
N GLY A 643 -14.06 14.76 63.32
CA GLY A 643 -14.43 15.27 64.66
C GLY A 643 -15.82 14.82 65.15
N GLU A 644 -16.65 14.24 64.29
CA GLU A 644 -18.00 13.81 64.62
C GLU A 644 -18.04 12.45 65.35
N LEU A 645 -18.96 12.29 66.28
CA LEU A 645 -19.04 11.11 67.17
C LEU A 645 -19.31 9.78 66.45
N LEU A 646 -19.93 9.84 65.27
CA LEU A 646 -20.31 8.66 64.46
C LEU A 646 -19.52 8.57 63.16
N ALA A 647 -18.46 9.38 63.03
CA ALA A 647 -17.63 9.38 61.85
C ALA A 647 -16.98 8.01 61.65
N ASN A 648 -16.90 7.61 60.38
CA ASN A 648 -16.12 6.46 59.95
C ASN A 648 -15.40 6.83 58.65
N GLU A 649 -14.45 6.00 58.23
CA GLU A 649 -13.65 6.26 57.03
C GLU A 649 -14.51 6.55 55.79
N ALA A 650 -15.64 5.86 55.62
CA ALA A 650 -16.54 6.12 54.50
C ALA A 650 -17.24 7.48 54.63
N SER A 651 -17.74 7.87 55.80
CA SER A 651 -18.37 9.18 55.97
C SER A 651 -17.36 10.32 55.79
N ILE A 652 -16.13 10.16 56.28
CA ILE A 652 -15.02 11.10 56.08
C ILE A 652 -14.70 11.24 54.60
N ARG A 653 -14.53 10.12 53.88
CA ARG A 653 -14.27 10.11 52.43
C ARG A 653 -15.40 10.80 51.66
N ASP A 654 -16.65 10.48 51.96
CA ASP A 654 -17.80 11.04 51.24
C ASP A 654 -17.90 12.57 51.45
N LYS A 655 -17.57 13.06 52.65
CA LYS A 655 -17.48 14.51 52.94
C LYS A 655 -16.30 15.18 52.24
N ALA A 656 -15.14 14.54 52.25
CA ALA A 656 -13.95 15.02 51.54
C ALA A 656 -14.23 15.14 50.03
N LYS A 657 -14.80 14.09 49.42
CA LYS A 657 -15.21 14.05 48.02
C LYS A 657 -16.23 15.16 47.71
N ALA A 658 -17.28 15.31 48.50
CA ALA A 658 -18.29 16.35 48.28
C ALA A 658 -17.72 17.79 48.31
N ALA A 659 -16.74 18.04 49.19
CA ALA A 659 -16.06 19.32 49.26
C ALA A 659 -15.16 19.56 48.04
N ALA A 660 -14.37 18.57 47.63
CA ALA A 660 -13.54 18.63 46.43
C ALA A 660 -14.38 18.88 45.16
N LEU A 661 -15.47 18.13 44.96
CA LEU A 661 -16.42 18.34 43.85
C LEU A 661 -17.00 19.76 43.83
N THR A 662 -17.25 20.33 45.01
CA THR A 662 -17.75 21.72 45.11
C THR A 662 -16.67 22.74 44.74
N ALA A 663 -15.42 22.51 45.14
CA ALA A 663 -14.29 23.38 44.82
C ALA A 663 -13.95 23.33 43.32
N LEU A 664 -14.08 22.17 42.68
CA LEU A 664 -13.74 21.94 41.28
C LEU A 664 -14.87 22.23 40.28
N ARG A 665 -15.97 22.89 40.68
CA ARG A 665 -17.10 23.18 39.78
C ARG A 665 -16.72 23.87 38.48
N VAL A 666 -15.70 24.74 38.49
CA VAL A 666 -15.20 25.41 37.29
C VAL A 666 -14.41 24.44 36.41
N PRO A 667 -13.36 23.75 36.90
CA PRO A 667 -12.69 22.67 36.17
C PRO A 667 -13.65 21.66 35.56
N TYR A 668 -14.64 21.15 36.31
CA TYR A 668 -15.65 20.21 35.78
C TYR A 668 -16.51 20.81 34.65
N ALA A 669 -16.84 22.09 34.72
CA ALA A 669 -17.56 22.75 33.66
C ALA A 669 -16.68 22.99 32.42
N THR A 670 -15.37 23.13 32.58
CA THR A 670 -14.41 23.21 31.47
C THR A 670 -14.21 21.84 30.84
N ALA A 671 -13.95 20.79 31.63
CA ALA A 671 -13.85 19.40 31.20
C ALA A 671 -15.09 18.96 30.41
N ALA A 672 -16.29 19.27 30.93
CA ALA A 672 -17.55 18.97 30.25
C ALA A 672 -17.81 19.80 28.98
N ARG A 673 -16.88 20.64 28.53
CA ARG A 673 -16.94 21.35 27.24
C ARG A 673 -15.84 20.94 26.29
N VAL A 674 -14.94 20.05 26.71
CA VAL A 674 -13.90 19.48 25.84
C VAL A 674 -14.60 18.81 24.66
N SER A 675 -14.37 19.38 23.48
CA SER A 675 -15.09 19.02 22.27
C SER A 675 -14.55 17.73 21.69
N MET A 676 -15.45 16.82 21.37
CA MET A 676 -15.17 15.63 20.59
C MET A 676 -16.00 15.69 19.32
N ASN A 677 -15.35 15.75 18.16
CA ASN A 677 -16.01 15.90 16.85
C ASN A 677 -16.52 14.55 16.32
N GLU A 678 -15.89 13.47 16.78
CA GLU A 678 -16.03 12.11 16.25
C GLU A 678 -16.02 11.13 17.40
N GLN A 679 -16.99 10.21 17.46
CA GLN A 679 -17.03 9.14 18.45
C GLN A 679 -16.68 7.81 17.77
N PRO A 680 -15.63 7.09 18.23
CA PRO A 680 -15.34 5.75 17.73
C PRO A 680 -16.52 4.78 17.93
N VAL A 681 -16.79 3.97 16.92
CA VAL A 681 -17.73 2.84 16.96
C VAL A 681 -16.90 1.57 16.86
N SER A 682 -17.04 0.68 17.84
CA SER A 682 -16.39 -0.64 17.83
C SER A 682 -17.05 -1.54 16.79
N GLY A 683 -16.34 -2.55 16.28
CA GLY A 683 -16.83 -3.44 15.23
C GLY A 683 -16.55 -2.93 13.81
N THR A 684 -16.86 -3.76 12.81
CA THR A 684 -16.63 -3.44 11.39
C THR A 684 -17.94 -3.07 10.72
N PHE A 685 -17.98 -1.95 9.99
CA PHE A 685 -19.18 -1.55 9.25
C PHE A 685 -19.25 -2.27 7.90
N ALA A 686 -19.89 -3.44 7.92
CA ALA A 686 -20.10 -4.32 6.77
C ALA A 686 -21.52 -4.90 6.81
N LEU A 687 -21.98 -5.46 5.68
CA LEU A 687 -23.30 -6.09 5.61
C LEU A 687 -23.40 -7.26 6.59
N GLY A 688 -24.50 -7.34 7.34
CA GLY A 688 -24.69 -8.37 8.35
C GLY A 688 -23.96 -8.17 9.67
N SER A 689 -23.22 -7.06 9.87
CA SER A 689 -22.56 -6.77 11.14
C SER A 689 -23.55 -6.64 12.30
N THR A 690 -23.21 -7.23 13.45
CA THR A 690 -24.05 -7.21 14.66
C THR A 690 -23.32 -6.69 15.91
N ASP A 691 -22.08 -6.24 15.75
CA ASP A 691 -21.14 -5.87 16.81
C ASP A 691 -20.77 -4.39 16.77
N LEU A 692 -21.54 -3.56 16.06
CA LEU A 692 -21.32 -2.13 15.98
C LEU A 692 -21.85 -1.42 17.22
N THR A 693 -20.97 -1.16 18.18
CA THR A 693 -21.35 -0.57 19.47
C THR A 693 -20.57 0.72 19.73
N THR A 694 -21.25 1.73 20.30
CA THR A 694 -20.60 2.92 20.84
C THR A 694 -21.30 3.41 22.11
N THR A 695 -20.56 4.10 22.97
CA THR A 695 -21.07 4.69 24.21
C THR A 695 -20.86 6.19 24.19
N LEU A 696 -21.93 6.95 24.34
CA LEU A 696 -21.90 8.41 24.48
C LEU A 696 -22.08 8.80 25.94
N THR A 697 -21.28 9.75 26.40
CA THR A 697 -21.42 10.35 27.73
C THR A 697 -21.71 11.83 27.60
N LEU A 698 -22.75 12.27 28.32
CA LEU A 698 -23.08 13.68 28.48
C LEU A 698 -22.90 14.04 29.96
N PRO A 699 -21.78 14.67 30.34
CA PRO A 699 -21.48 14.97 31.74
C PRO A 699 -22.54 15.87 32.40
N ALA A 700 -22.68 15.75 33.72
CA ALA A 700 -23.59 16.56 34.54
C ALA A 700 -23.36 18.07 34.39
N SER A 701 -22.10 18.47 34.15
CA SER A 701 -21.70 19.87 33.97
C SER A 701 -21.76 20.35 32.52
N HIS A 702 -22.21 19.52 31.58
CA HIS A 702 -22.33 19.89 30.16
C HIS A 702 -23.39 20.99 29.97
N PRO A 703 -23.17 21.99 29.09
CA PRO A 703 -24.13 23.08 28.86
C PRO A 703 -25.47 22.65 28.27
N THR A 704 -25.51 21.55 27.50
CA THR A 704 -26.73 21.01 26.88
C THR A 704 -27.42 19.93 27.71
N ASN A 705 -26.90 19.63 28.92
CA ASN A 705 -27.49 18.63 29.80
C ASN A 705 -28.94 19.04 30.19
N PRO A 706 -29.97 18.22 29.89
CA PRO A 706 -31.37 18.59 30.09
C PRO A 706 -31.76 18.74 31.57
N PHE A 707 -30.98 18.16 32.50
CA PHE A 707 -31.23 18.28 33.94
C PHE A 707 -30.57 19.51 34.56
N ARG A 708 -29.76 20.25 33.80
CA ARG A 708 -29.08 21.46 34.26
C ARG A 708 -29.86 22.71 33.89
N HIS A 709 -30.17 23.56 34.87
CA HIS A 709 -30.95 24.78 34.65
C HIS A 709 -30.32 26.01 35.32
N ARG A 710 -29.94 27.01 34.51
CA ARG A 710 -29.25 28.24 34.97
C ARG A 710 -30.00 29.01 36.06
N ARG A 711 -31.33 28.86 36.16
CA ARG A 711 -32.19 29.66 37.05
C ARG A 711 -32.84 28.88 38.19
N HIS A 712 -32.66 27.57 38.28
CA HIS A 712 -33.24 26.78 39.36
C HIS A 712 -32.14 26.42 40.37
N PRO A 713 -32.20 26.87 41.64
CA PRO A 713 -31.12 26.67 42.62
C PRO A 713 -30.75 25.20 42.82
N ASP A 714 -31.75 24.32 42.79
CA ASP A 714 -31.56 22.89 43.03
C ASP A 714 -31.02 22.12 41.81
N HIS A 715 -30.90 22.77 40.63
CA HIS A 715 -30.50 22.13 39.36
C HIS A 715 -29.30 22.87 38.73
N THR A 716 -28.38 23.34 39.57
CA THR A 716 -27.16 24.05 39.13
C THR A 716 -26.14 23.11 38.46
N VAL A 717 -26.24 21.81 38.74
CA VAL A 717 -25.50 20.69 38.14
C VAL A 717 -26.54 19.69 37.62
N GLY A 718 -26.29 19.08 36.45
CA GLY A 718 -27.15 18.06 35.86
C GLY A 718 -26.91 16.66 36.44
N LEU A 719 -27.22 15.63 35.66
CA LEU A 719 -26.90 14.23 35.94
C LEU A 719 -26.00 13.70 34.83
N ASP A 720 -25.06 12.81 35.13
CA ASP A 720 -24.30 12.14 34.08
C ASP A 720 -25.23 11.21 33.30
N ILE A 721 -25.34 11.44 32.00
CA ILE A 721 -26.17 10.63 31.11
C ILE A 721 -25.24 9.77 30.26
N THR A 722 -25.49 8.46 30.27
CA THR A 722 -24.77 7.49 29.44
C THR A 722 -25.75 6.88 28.43
N ARG A 723 -25.36 6.85 27.16
CA ARG A 723 -26.14 6.28 26.07
C ARG A 723 -25.31 5.18 25.41
N VAL A 724 -25.76 3.94 25.49
CA VAL A 724 -25.13 2.80 24.80
C VAL A 724 -25.93 2.55 23.53
N ILE A 725 -25.27 2.62 22.37
CA ILE A 725 -25.89 2.49 21.06
C ILE A 725 -25.32 1.25 20.39
N ASP A 726 -26.22 0.39 19.91
CA ASP A 726 -25.88 -0.75 19.07
C ASP A 726 -26.56 -0.63 17.71
N LEU A 727 -25.81 -0.93 16.65
CA LEU A 727 -26.28 -0.99 15.28
C LEU A 727 -26.13 -2.42 14.76
N THR A 728 -27.16 -2.93 14.10
CA THR A 728 -27.06 -4.19 13.36
C THR A 728 -27.40 -3.93 11.90
N LEU A 729 -26.49 -4.25 10.98
CA LEU A 729 -26.71 -4.10 9.53
C LEU A 729 -27.38 -5.34 8.97
N ASP A 730 -28.31 -5.14 8.04
CA ASP A 730 -28.96 -6.24 7.33
C ASP A 730 -27.95 -6.94 6.40
N THR A 731 -28.11 -8.26 6.20
CA THR A 731 -27.24 -9.05 5.32
C THR A 731 -27.52 -8.83 3.83
N GLU A 732 -28.74 -8.43 3.48
CA GLU A 732 -29.21 -8.13 2.12
C GLU A 732 -30.29 -7.03 2.21
N PRO A 733 -29.95 -5.75 2.03
CA PRO A 733 -30.97 -4.70 2.01
C PRO A 733 -31.83 -4.86 0.76
N ASP A 734 -33.17 -4.73 0.90
CA ASP A 734 -34.16 -4.91 -0.18
C ASP A 734 -33.86 -4.09 -1.46
N THR A 735 -33.02 -3.05 -1.36
CA THR A 735 -32.54 -2.22 -2.46
C THR A 735 -31.05 -1.86 -2.31
N PHE A 736 -30.14 -2.85 -2.29
CA PHE A 736 -28.68 -2.60 -2.31
C PHE A 736 -28.20 -1.74 -3.52
N ARG A 737 -29.04 -1.60 -4.56
CA ARG A 737 -28.88 -0.64 -5.65
C ARG A 737 -30.22 0.03 -5.95
N GLN A 738 -30.39 1.30 -5.60
CA GLN A 738 -31.51 2.09 -6.12
C GLN A 738 -31.30 2.30 -7.63
N THR A 739 -32.36 2.35 -8.43
CA THR A 739 -32.28 2.67 -9.87
C THR A 739 -31.74 4.09 -10.08
N GLY A 740 -30.42 4.17 -10.24
CA GLY A 740 -29.59 5.36 -10.43
C GLY A 740 -28.13 4.97 -10.26
N TYR A 741 -27.23 5.46 -11.12
CA TYR A 741 -25.81 5.13 -11.05
C TYR A 741 -25.23 5.59 -9.68
N GLY A 742 -24.56 4.70 -8.93
CA GLY A 742 -23.69 5.08 -7.80
C GLY A 742 -24.28 5.18 -6.38
N VAL A 743 -25.60 5.02 -6.14
CA VAL A 743 -26.16 5.16 -4.78
C VAL A 743 -26.19 3.81 -4.04
N PHE A 744 -25.32 3.67 -3.04
CA PHE A 744 -25.34 2.54 -2.10
C PHE A 744 -26.23 2.88 -0.91
N VAL A 745 -27.13 1.96 -0.55
CA VAL A 745 -28.05 2.10 0.59
C VAL A 745 -27.88 0.89 1.51
N VAL A 746 -27.74 1.16 2.80
CA VAL A 746 -27.78 0.12 3.84
C VAL A 746 -28.93 0.38 4.79
N SER A 747 -29.48 -0.69 5.33
CA SER A 747 -30.51 -0.66 6.37
C SER A 747 -30.12 -1.55 7.53
N GLY A 748 -30.79 -1.36 8.65
CA GLY A 748 -30.55 -2.15 9.83
C GLY A 748 -31.45 -1.77 11.00
N THR A 749 -31.12 -2.33 12.16
CA THR A 749 -31.78 -2.03 13.43
C THR A 749 -30.87 -1.18 14.31
N TYR A 750 -31.45 -0.15 14.90
CA TYR A 750 -30.83 0.70 15.92
C TYR A 750 -31.44 0.34 17.27
N THR A 751 -30.60 0.04 18.26
CA THR A 751 -31.02 -0.07 19.66
C THR A 751 -30.19 0.85 20.52
N GLU A 752 -30.82 1.43 21.54
CA GLU A 752 -30.12 2.31 22.47
C GLU A 752 -30.63 2.14 23.91
N GLU A 753 -29.69 2.11 24.86
CA GLU A 753 -29.95 2.12 26.29
C GLU A 753 -29.44 3.43 26.93
N ILE A 754 -30.31 4.15 27.63
CA ILE A 754 -30.02 5.45 28.25
C ILE A 754 -30.11 5.36 29.77
N PHE A 755 -29.05 5.76 30.46
CA PHE A 755 -28.91 5.72 31.92
C PHE A 755 -28.72 7.12 32.53
N GLY A 756 -28.85 7.22 33.85
CA GLY A 756 -28.57 8.47 34.58
C GLY A 756 -29.72 9.49 34.54
N LEU A 757 -30.93 9.01 34.32
CA LEU A 757 -32.14 9.82 34.36
C LEU A 757 -32.58 10.09 35.81
N HIS A 758 -33.31 11.18 36.07
CA HIS A 758 -33.72 11.63 37.42
C HIS A 758 -34.39 10.56 38.30
N LYS A 759 -34.92 9.46 37.74
CA LYS A 759 -35.43 8.33 38.50
C LYS A 759 -34.81 7.05 37.96
N ASN A 760 -34.18 6.27 38.84
CA ASN A 760 -33.80 4.90 38.52
C ASN A 760 -35.04 4.18 38.01
N LEU A 761 -34.95 3.65 36.79
CA LEU A 761 -36.04 2.89 36.19
C LEU A 761 -35.91 1.48 36.78
N GLY A 762 -36.79 1.07 37.70
CA GLY A 762 -36.79 -0.27 38.31
C GLY A 762 -36.80 -0.29 39.85
N PRO A 763 -37.21 -1.42 40.48
CA PRO A 763 -37.36 -1.52 41.93
C PRO A 763 -36.03 -1.57 42.71
N ASP A 764 -34.94 -2.08 42.11
CA ASP A 764 -33.66 -2.32 42.81
C ASP A 764 -32.39 -1.87 42.03
N SER A 765 -32.52 -1.47 40.76
CA SER A 765 -31.41 -1.09 39.88
C SER A 765 -31.95 -0.22 38.73
N ASP A 766 -31.17 0.75 38.24
CA ASP A 766 -31.53 1.52 37.04
C ASP A 766 -31.39 0.65 35.79
N ILE A 767 -32.52 0.24 35.20
CA ILE A 767 -32.57 -0.64 34.02
C ILE A 767 -32.49 0.12 32.69
N GLY A 768 -32.38 1.45 32.76
CA GLY A 768 -32.26 2.35 31.62
C GLY A 768 -33.56 2.52 30.81
N LEU A 769 -33.62 3.60 30.04
CA LEU A 769 -34.61 3.81 28.99
C LEU A 769 -34.09 3.11 27.74
N ARG A 770 -34.84 2.15 27.23
CA ARG A 770 -34.48 1.35 26.05
C ARG A 770 -35.33 1.81 24.89
N VAL A 771 -34.70 2.14 23.77
CA VAL A 771 -35.39 2.48 22.51
C VAL A 771 -34.87 1.60 21.38
N SER A 772 -35.74 1.31 20.42
CA SER A 772 -35.38 0.54 19.22
C SER A 772 -36.11 1.09 18.01
N GLY A 773 -35.52 0.90 16.84
CA GLY A 773 -36.09 1.30 15.56
C GLY A 773 -35.29 0.76 14.38
N SER A 774 -35.75 1.04 13.17
CA SER A 774 -34.98 0.76 11.95
C SER A 774 -34.19 2.00 11.52
N PHE A 775 -33.11 1.79 10.76
CA PHE A 775 -32.41 2.88 10.10
C PHE A 775 -32.21 2.61 8.62
N THR A 776 -32.05 3.68 7.84
CA THR A 776 -31.56 3.63 6.46
C THR A 776 -30.47 4.67 6.29
N LEU A 777 -29.34 4.30 5.71
CA LEU A 777 -28.21 5.17 5.41
C LEU A 777 -27.90 5.13 3.92
N ASN A 778 -27.62 6.29 3.34
CA ASN A 778 -27.11 6.43 1.98
C ASN A 778 -25.63 6.77 2.03
N ARG A 779 -24.83 6.18 1.14
CA ARG A 779 -23.45 6.62 0.92
C ARG A 779 -23.47 7.95 0.17
N VAL A 780 -22.95 8.99 0.81
CA VAL A 780 -22.90 10.37 0.29
C VAL A 780 -21.56 10.68 -0.36
N SER A 781 -20.49 9.99 0.04
CA SER A 781 -19.17 10.12 -0.57
C SER A 781 -18.36 8.84 -0.33
N THR A 782 -17.47 8.52 -1.27
CA THR A 782 -16.49 7.43 -1.12
C THR A 782 -15.21 7.82 -0.38
N VAL A 783 -15.02 9.12 -0.08
CA VAL A 783 -13.83 9.63 0.62
C VAL A 783 -13.68 8.95 1.98
N ASP A 784 -12.53 8.33 2.19
CA ASP A 784 -12.17 7.47 3.32
C ASP A 784 -11.38 8.22 4.42
N THR A 785 -11.10 9.51 4.21
CA THR A 785 -10.30 10.36 5.08
C THR A 785 -11.10 11.57 5.53
N LEU A 786 -10.94 11.94 6.81
CA LEU A 786 -11.49 13.16 7.38
C LEU A 786 -10.37 14.19 7.49
N ASN A 787 -10.70 15.46 7.27
CA ASN A 787 -9.83 16.63 7.45
C ASN A 787 -8.56 16.65 6.56
N ALA A 788 -8.54 15.89 5.46
CA ALA A 788 -7.44 15.86 4.48
C ALA A 788 -7.65 16.86 3.34
N PHE A 789 -6.66 17.74 3.08
CA PHE A 789 -6.73 18.78 2.04
C PHE A 789 -5.93 18.44 0.78
#